data_AF-A0A497JJF2-F1
#
_entry.id   AF-A0A497JJF2-F1
#
_cell.length_a   1.000
_cell.length_b   1.000
_cell.length_c   1.000
_cell.angle_alpha   90.00
_cell.angle_beta   90.00
_cell.angle_gamma   90.00
#
_symmetry.space_group_name_H-M   'P 1'
#
loop_
_entity.id
_entity.type
_entity.pdbx_description
1 polymer ?
#
loop_
_entity_poly.entity_id
_entity_poly.type
_entity_poly.pdbx_seq_one_letter_code
_entity_poly.pdbx_strand_id
1 'polypeptide(L)'
;MTKLSKLSILLIFVQIITCLNFPQTFANTNGNLVVSSETQKYENVHLFINGSIIIEGNASVEFLNSIIVIIQSYEEQFNITLKERSTLKIINSTVTSNYSFNIYGTDESTICIDNSDVRRGKAVLKDHAKISINNSRIKGIESNTTQKIWINNSEMEEITNINSEIAANESKIAILKTYGSSLTVLSNFSQVSQVTMNDSSSLTLDNCFGYVDSVKLYGHSKFIVYKSKIVRLTARDNSTITFDNSKLKSVPGKPAADFRTLDYVKAIIVNDSALEELTATMSSKVYIKQSSVTELDIRGKATVRAENCTEVNSLIIINVNDEANVSIARSDIKKMTVEGAAEVKLEGVKCTGVGNYILSKSGNPKIEIENSSIDLIYAAERAEIEISNSMLKDIIGENSTKIQISNSIIHGKTNIYENCEVEISLSKVDGVLSAAGASILIARNSNLTLVENYEKSSSYINNCVIDMCEAADNALIVVRESTLGSLKLKARGVSSSLIGLKRGFINYWNFLQNGSIEIIERIGYAPNVTLYQIEIGGFDLSFSGKSKVLIQDCLLNHLGILGRTELNLTSSELLDIYISGASKVIWKEPKIRVTDQNNNPISGVNVTIMNENGTVIASGVTDANGTVYFDGSLEIVAKNAPFLEIELSYNGKVSYTDIFEGLSGHIVLSRERWQFWQLLIVLIAAVLVTIIGIIVYKRRRKAKHLK
;
A
#
# COMPACT_ATOMS: atom_id res chain seq x y z
N MET A 1 -26.01 71.92 15.81
CA MET A 1 -25.22 72.33 17.00
C MET A 1 -24.19 71.25 17.26
N THR A 2 -22.96 71.35 16.74
CA THR A 2 -21.84 72.24 17.11
C THR A 2 -20.92 71.63 18.16
N LYS A 3 -19.62 71.64 17.83
CA LYS A 3 -18.43 71.45 18.68
C LYS A 3 -17.95 70.02 18.91
N LEU A 4 -17.44 69.36 17.86
CA LEU A 4 -16.34 68.40 18.04
C LEU A 4 -15.45 68.17 16.79
N SER A 5 -15.42 69.11 15.83
CA SER A 5 -14.61 68.98 14.61
C SER A 5 -13.46 69.99 14.47
N LYS A 6 -13.17 70.80 15.49
CA LYS A 6 -12.11 71.83 15.42
C LYS A 6 -10.85 71.54 16.24
N LEU A 7 -10.80 70.48 17.05
CA LEU A 7 -9.62 70.16 17.87
C LEU A 7 -8.70 69.10 17.24
N SER A 8 -9.22 68.25 16.36
CA SER A 8 -8.45 67.22 15.62
C SER A 8 -7.73 67.76 14.38
N ILE A 9 -8.10 68.94 13.89
CA ILE A 9 -7.42 69.60 12.74
C ILE A 9 -6.20 70.40 13.22
N LEU A 10 -6.17 70.84 14.48
CA LEU A 10 -5.04 71.62 15.00
C LEU A 10 -3.82 70.73 15.37
N LEU A 11 -4.04 69.46 15.76
CA LEU A 11 -2.94 68.53 16.04
C LEU A 11 -2.27 67.98 14.77
N ILE A 12 -3.03 67.87 13.66
CA ILE A 12 -2.49 67.46 12.36
C ILE A 12 -1.67 68.60 11.73
N PHE A 13 -2.00 69.87 12.01
CA PHE A 13 -1.20 71.01 11.54
C PHE A 13 0.10 71.23 12.34
N VAL A 14 0.19 70.80 13.60
CA VAL A 14 1.40 70.98 14.42
C VAL A 14 2.45 69.88 14.19
N GLN A 15 2.08 68.67 13.78
CA GLN A 15 3.05 67.65 13.36
C GLN A 15 3.58 67.80 11.93
N ILE A 16 2.88 68.55 11.07
CA ILE A 16 3.36 68.86 9.71
C ILE A 16 4.45 69.97 9.74
N ILE A 17 4.46 70.84 10.75
CA ILE A 17 5.38 71.98 10.81
C ILE A 17 6.76 71.61 11.42
N THR A 18 6.91 70.45 12.08
CA THR A 18 8.22 69.99 12.58
C THR A 18 8.95 69.01 11.67
N CYS A 19 8.37 68.61 10.52
CA CYS A 19 9.05 67.84 9.47
C CYS A 19 9.42 68.70 8.23
N LEU A 20 9.06 69.97 8.21
CA LEU A 20 9.41 70.94 7.16
C LEU A 20 10.70 71.67 7.54
N ASN A 21 11.85 71.01 7.42
CA ASN A 21 13.16 71.68 7.31
C ASN A 21 14.19 70.81 6.59
N PHE A 22 13.77 70.21 5.47
CA PHE A 22 14.68 69.96 4.35
C PHE A 22 14.25 70.89 3.22
N PRO A 23 15.14 71.67 2.61
CA PRO A 23 14.78 72.47 1.44
C PRO A 23 14.43 71.51 0.29
N GLN A 24 13.14 71.22 0.11
CA GLN A 24 12.66 70.45 -1.04
C GLN A 24 12.68 71.37 -2.26
N THR A 25 13.48 71.03 -3.26
CA THR A 25 13.54 71.75 -4.53
C THR A 25 12.54 71.13 -5.50
N PHE A 26 11.66 71.94 -6.08
CA PHE A 26 10.72 71.51 -7.11
C PHE A 26 11.29 71.81 -8.49
N ALA A 27 11.34 70.80 -9.36
CA ALA A 27 11.76 70.94 -10.74
C ALA A 27 10.68 70.38 -11.68
N ASN A 28 10.30 71.15 -12.70
CA ASN A 28 9.36 70.73 -13.75
C ASN A 28 10.08 70.75 -15.09
N THR A 29 10.05 69.64 -15.82
CA THR A 29 10.60 69.54 -17.17
C THR A 29 9.49 69.14 -18.16
N ASN A 30 9.29 69.99 -19.17
CA ASN A 30 8.49 69.65 -20.35
C ASN A 30 9.45 69.24 -21.46
N GLY A 31 9.33 68.00 -21.94
CA GLY A 31 10.27 67.40 -22.89
C GLY A 31 11.27 66.45 -22.22
N ASN A 32 12.12 65.81 -23.03
CA ASN A 32 13.07 64.82 -22.55
C ASN A 32 14.20 65.45 -21.72
N LEU A 33 14.60 64.77 -20.64
CA LEU A 33 15.83 65.05 -19.92
C LEU A 33 16.96 64.22 -20.55
N VAL A 34 17.96 64.85 -21.17
CA VAL A 34 19.08 64.17 -21.84
C VAL A 34 20.38 64.51 -21.14
N VAL A 35 21.16 63.49 -20.76
CA VAL A 35 22.45 63.63 -20.05
C VAL A 35 23.52 62.80 -20.76
N SER A 36 24.54 63.44 -21.31
CA SER A 36 25.48 62.79 -22.26
C SER A 36 26.98 62.88 -21.91
N SER A 37 27.41 63.76 -21.00
CA SER A 37 28.84 63.93 -20.70
C SER A 37 29.22 64.12 -19.22
N GLU A 38 28.27 64.46 -18.34
CA GLU A 38 28.55 64.80 -16.94
C GLU A 38 27.74 63.95 -15.96
N THR A 39 28.20 63.91 -14.71
CA THR A 39 27.39 63.34 -13.62
C THR A 39 26.38 64.37 -13.14
N GLN A 40 25.09 64.06 -13.25
CA GLN A 40 24.01 64.91 -12.76
C GLN A 40 23.37 64.33 -11.51
N LYS A 41 23.51 65.04 -10.39
CA LYS A 41 22.95 64.64 -9.09
C LYS A 41 21.69 65.47 -8.78
N TYR A 42 20.62 64.78 -8.46
CA TYR A 42 19.35 65.33 -8.00
C TYR A 42 19.14 64.87 -6.55
N GLU A 43 19.33 65.80 -5.62
CA GLU A 43 19.31 65.51 -4.18
C GLU A 43 18.21 66.30 -3.48
N ASN A 44 17.32 65.62 -2.75
CA ASN A 44 16.16 66.22 -2.08
C ASN A 44 15.22 66.96 -3.05
N VAL A 45 15.02 66.39 -4.26
CA VAL A 45 14.26 67.01 -5.35
C VAL A 45 12.92 66.31 -5.53
N HIS A 46 11.87 67.09 -5.81
CA HIS A 46 10.64 66.60 -6.42
C HIS A 46 10.62 67.00 -7.90
N LEU A 47 10.89 66.02 -8.78
CA LEU A 47 10.98 66.21 -10.22
C LEU A 47 9.71 65.70 -10.90
N PHE A 48 8.98 66.59 -11.56
CA PHE A 48 7.89 66.21 -12.46
C PHE A 48 8.37 66.33 -13.90
N ILE A 49 8.34 65.21 -14.63
CA ILE A 49 8.77 65.16 -16.03
C ILE A 49 7.63 64.72 -16.93
N ASN A 50 7.38 65.51 -17.97
CA ASN A 50 6.52 65.17 -19.10
C ASN A 50 7.42 64.87 -20.31
N GLY A 51 8.06 63.71 -20.29
CA GLY A 51 9.11 63.30 -21.23
C GLY A 51 9.90 62.10 -20.74
N SER A 52 10.79 61.57 -21.58
CA SER A 52 11.73 60.50 -21.23
C SER A 52 12.98 61.04 -20.55
N ILE A 53 13.66 60.18 -19.78
CA ILE A 53 15.01 60.43 -19.25
C ILE A 53 16.00 59.62 -20.07
N ILE A 54 16.99 60.25 -20.69
CA ILE A 54 17.95 59.62 -21.59
C ILE A 54 19.35 59.89 -21.06
N ILE A 55 20.09 58.82 -20.78
CA ILE A 55 21.46 58.86 -20.28
C ILE A 55 22.34 58.12 -21.29
N GLU A 56 23.34 58.81 -21.82
CA GLU A 56 24.19 58.29 -22.91
C GLU A 56 25.66 58.65 -22.66
N GLY A 57 26.57 58.12 -23.49
CA GLY A 57 27.99 58.32 -23.29
C GLY A 57 28.52 57.62 -22.03
N ASN A 58 29.34 58.36 -21.29
CA ASN A 58 29.85 57.98 -19.96
C ASN A 58 29.13 58.75 -18.83
N ALA A 59 27.95 59.32 -19.10
CA ALA A 59 27.23 60.14 -18.13
C ALA A 59 26.65 59.31 -16.98
N SER A 60 26.46 59.95 -15.83
CA SER A 60 25.85 59.33 -14.65
C SER A 60 24.72 60.20 -14.13
N VAL A 61 23.55 59.63 -13.87
CA VAL A 61 22.46 60.33 -13.18
C VAL A 61 22.26 59.69 -11.81
N GLU A 62 22.20 60.51 -10.77
CA GLU A 62 21.95 60.07 -9.40
C GLU A 62 20.73 60.79 -8.82
N PHE A 63 19.71 60.02 -8.48
CA PHE A 63 18.56 60.45 -7.69
C PHE A 63 18.79 60.03 -6.24
N LEU A 64 18.95 61.01 -5.35
CA LEU A 64 19.19 60.80 -3.93
C LEU A 64 18.09 61.49 -3.12
N ASN A 65 17.42 60.77 -2.21
CA ASN A 65 16.37 61.33 -1.35
C ASN A 65 15.28 62.08 -2.14
N SER A 66 14.95 61.60 -3.35
CA SER A 66 14.16 62.37 -4.33
C SER A 66 12.90 61.63 -4.76
N ILE A 67 11.90 62.39 -5.22
CA ILE A 67 10.66 61.87 -5.82
C ILE A 67 10.63 62.29 -7.29
N ILE A 68 10.58 61.30 -8.18
CA ILE A 68 10.54 61.50 -9.62
C ILE A 68 9.18 60.99 -10.10
N VAL A 69 8.41 61.88 -10.72
CA VAL A 69 7.09 61.57 -11.27
C VAL A 69 7.11 61.75 -12.77
N ILE A 70 7.02 60.64 -13.51
CA ILE A 70 6.83 60.64 -14.96
C ILE A 70 5.33 60.82 -15.23
N ILE A 71 4.96 61.95 -15.83
CA ILE A 71 3.59 62.29 -16.18
C ILE A 71 3.34 61.80 -17.61
N GLN A 72 2.46 60.81 -17.76
CA GLN A 72 2.07 60.26 -19.07
C GLN A 72 0.55 60.13 -19.19
N SER A 73 0.03 59.94 -20.40
CA SER A 73 -1.41 59.83 -20.68
C SER A 73 -1.86 58.40 -21.02
N TYR A 74 -0.91 57.50 -21.26
CA TYR A 74 -1.14 56.07 -21.54
C TYR A 74 0.11 55.25 -21.18
N GLU A 75 -0.01 53.92 -21.18
CA GLU A 75 1.08 52.97 -20.87
C GLU A 75 2.29 53.14 -21.80
N GLU A 76 3.49 53.14 -21.21
CA GLU A 76 4.78 53.17 -21.92
C GLU A 76 4.99 54.36 -22.86
N GLN A 77 4.29 55.49 -22.64
CA GLN A 77 4.51 56.71 -23.42
C GLN A 77 5.94 57.23 -23.28
N PHE A 78 6.49 57.21 -22.07
CA PHE A 78 7.84 57.67 -21.75
C PHE A 78 8.62 56.58 -21.01
N ASN A 79 9.95 56.72 -21.02
CA ASN A 79 10.87 55.74 -20.44
C ASN A 79 12.12 56.40 -19.83
N ILE A 80 12.90 55.60 -19.13
CA ILE A 80 14.29 55.91 -18.77
C ILE A 80 15.17 55.04 -19.66
N THR A 81 16.11 55.62 -20.39
CA THR A 81 16.99 54.90 -21.33
C THR A 81 18.44 55.16 -20.99
N LEU A 82 19.22 54.08 -20.83
CA LEU A 82 20.66 54.09 -20.65
C LEU A 82 21.35 53.41 -21.83
N LYS A 83 22.36 54.06 -22.40
CA LYS A 83 23.20 53.55 -23.48
C LYS A 83 24.69 53.65 -23.16
N GLU A 84 25.51 52.95 -23.94
CA GLU A 84 26.98 52.98 -23.83
C GLU A 84 27.47 52.60 -22.42
N ARG A 85 28.21 53.47 -21.72
CA ARG A 85 28.72 53.22 -20.35
C ARG A 85 28.02 54.08 -19.31
N SER A 86 26.81 54.54 -19.62
CA SER A 86 26.05 55.40 -18.73
C SER A 86 25.63 54.70 -17.44
N THR A 87 25.39 55.49 -16.39
CA THR A 87 25.00 55.00 -15.07
C THR A 87 23.75 55.70 -14.56
N LEU A 88 22.80 54.94 -14.00
CA LEU A 88 21.66 55.45 -13.23
C LEU A 88 21.74 54.92 -11.81
N LYS A 89 21.67 55.83 -10.83
CA LYS A 89 21.56 55.50 -9.41
C LYS A 89 20.25 56.07 -8.87
N ILE A 90 19.43 55.22 -8.28
CA ILE A 90 18.21 55.57 -7.56
C ILE A 90 18.42 55.13 -6.11
N ILE A 91 18.68 56.09 -5.22
CA ILE A 91 19.08 55.84 -3.83
C ILE A 91 18.12 56.57 -2.89
N ASN A 92 17.53 55.85 -1.94
CA ASN A 92 16.55 56.39 -0.99
C ASN A 92 15.47 57.25 -1.67
N SER A 93 14.99 56.83 -2.85
CA SER A 93 14.19 57.65 -3.75
C SER A 93 12.94 56.92 -4.21
N THR A 94 11.95 57.67 -4.69
CA THR A 94 10.75 57.13 -5.34
C THR A 94 10.75 57.54 -6.80
N VAL A 95 10.61 56.58 -7.71
CA VAL A 95 10.32 56.85 -9.13
C VAL A 95 8.96 56.27 -9.43
N THR A 96 8.04 57.08 -9.94
CA THR A 96 6.65 56.66 -10.15
C THR A 96 6.01 57.33 -11.35
N SER A 97 4.85 56.80 -11.74
CA SER A 97 4.03 57.31 -12.82
C SER A 97 2.59 56.84 -12.66
N ASN A 98 1.66 57.51 -13.34
CA ASN A 98 0.26 57.11 -13.42
C ASN A 98 0.01 55.92 -14.38
N TYR A 99 0.98 55.57 -15.22
CA TYR A 99 0.99 54.37 -16.08
C TYR A 99 2.33 53.62 -15.95
N SER A 100 2.46 52.40 -16.48
CA SER A 100 3.76 51.71 -16.48
C SER A 100 4.76 52.39 -17.40
N PHE A 101 6.04 52.22 -17.11
CA PHE A 101 7.15 52.70 -17.92
C PHE A 101 8.31 51.71 -17.85
N ASN A 102 9.21 51.80 -18.82
CA ASN A 102 10.39 50.95 -18.90
C ASN A 102 11.67 51.72 -18.54
N ILE A 103 12.62 51.01 -17.93
CA ILE A 103 13.99 51.44 -17.70
C ILE A 103 14.88 50.56 -18.58
N TYR A 104 15.32 51.07 -19.73
CA TYR A 104 16.16 50.33 -20.66
C TYR A 104 17.64 50.48 -20.31
N GLY A 105 18.37 49.37 -20.21
CA GLY A 105 19.83 49.34 -20.18
C GLY A 105 20.38 48.50 -21.32
N THR A 106 21.20 49.11 -22.18
CA THR A 106 21.92 48.45 -23.28
C THR A 106 23.43 48.62 -23.15
N ASP A 107 24.20 48.03 -24.06
CA ASP A 107 25.66 48.15 -24.13
C ASP A 107 26.34 47.75 -22.79
N GLU A 108 27.11 48.63 -22.17
CA GLU A 108 27.81 48.43 -20.88
C GLU A 108 27.19 49.28 -19.74
N SER A 109 25.92 49.70 -19.89
CA SER A 109 25.27 50.61 -18.93
C SER A 109 25.04 49.98 -17.56
N THR A 110 24.91 50.80 -16.52
CA THR A 110 24.74 50.34 -15.13
C THR A 110 23.54 50.98 -14.45
N ILE A 111 22.64 50.16 -13.89
CA ILE A 111 21.49 50.58 -13.09
C ILE A 111 21.69 50.13 -11.63
N CYS A 112 21.59 51.07 -10.69
CA CYS A 112 21.65 50.79 -9.25
C CYS A 112 20.37 51.31 -8.59
N ILE A 113 19.63 50.42 -7.93
CA ILE A 113 18.42 50.77 -7.17
C ILE A 113 18.64 50.31 -5.74
N ASP A 114 18.76 51.27 -4.83
CA ASP A 114 19.06 51.00 -3.43
C ASP A 114 18.10 51.75 -2.50
N ASN A 115 17.52 51.03 -1.54
CA ASN A 115 16.56 51.55 -0.57
C ASN A 115 15.43 52.40 -1.21
N SER A 116 14.91 51.99 -2.36
CA SER A 116 14.08 52.83 -3.23
C SER A 116 12.79 52.14 -3.70
N ASP A 117 11.81 52.93 -4.12
CA ASP A 117 10.53 52.45 -4.64
C ASP A 117 10.31 52.92 -6.08
N VAL A 118 10.50 52.01 -7.04
CA VAL A 118 10.31 52.23 -8.48
C VAL A 118 8.96 51.64 -8.89
N ARG A 119 7.89 52.38 -8.58
CA ARG A 119 6.51 51.95 -8.80
C ARG A 119 6.17 51.96 -10.28
N ARG A 120 5.65 50.82 -10.77
CA ARG A 120 5.25 50.59 -12.17
C ARG A 120 6.39 50.65 -13.21
N GLY A 121 7.63 50.85 -12.78
CA GLY A 121 8.80 50.82 -13.65
C GLY A 121 9.30 49.39 -13.82
N LYS A 122 9.50 48.93 -15.06
CA LYS A 122 10.10 47.62 -15.38
C LYS A 122 11.49 47.83 -15.97
N ALA A 123 12.50 47.15 -15.42
CA ALA A 123 13.84 47.18 -15.99
C ALA A 123 13.95 46.20 -17.17
N VAL A 124 14.50 46.66 -18.29
CA VAL A 124 14.71 45.85 -19.51
C VAL A 124 16.18 45.90 -19.88
N LEU A 125 16.89 44.77 -19.78
CA LEU A 125 18.34 44.67 -19.90
C LEU A 125 18.75 43.86 -21.12
N LYS A 126 19.70 44.39 -21.89
CA LYS A 126 20.29 43.74 -23.07
C LYS A 126 21.81 43.86 -23.04
N ASP A 127 22.47 43.11 -23.92
CA ASP A 127 23.93 43.15 -24.13
C ASP A 127 24.71 42.91 -22.83
N HIS A 128 25.54 43.85 -22.39
CA HIS A 128 26.35 43.78 -21.17
C HIS A 128 25.85 44.74 -20.07
N ALA A 129 24.57 45.14 -20.11
CA ALA A 129 23.99 46.03 -19.12
C ALA A 129 23.92 45.37 -17.73
N LYS A 130 24.26 46.14 -16.70
CA LYS A 130 24.31 45.69 -15.30
C LYS A 130 23.14 46.27 -14.52
N ILE A 131 22.57 45.48 -13.62
CA ILE A 131 21.64 45.97 -12.61
C ILE A 131 21.98 45.39 -11.23
N SER A 132 21.82 46.21 -10.19
CA SER A 132 21.76 45.76 -8.80
C SER A 132 20.55 46.39 -8.11
N ILE A 133 19.80 45.57 -7.37
CA ILE A 133 18.59 46.01 -6.66
C ILE A 133 18.71 45.55 -5.20
N ASN A 134 18.72 46.50 -4.28
CA ASN A 134 18.90 46.24 -2.85
C ASN A 134 17.84 46.97 -2.04
N ASN A 135 17.21 46.29 -1.08
CA ASN A 135 16.25 46.91 -0.14
C ASN A 135 15.14 47.72 -0.84
N SER A 136 14.70 47.27 -2.02
CA SER A 136 13.92 48.10 -2.93
C SER A 136 12.68 47.39 -3.45
N ARG A 137 11.75 48.17 -4.00
CA ARG A 137 10.59 47.66 -4.73
C ARG A 137 10.65 48.14 -6.18
N ILE A 138 10.39 47.23 -7.12
CA ILE A 138 10.25 47.53 -8.55
C ILE A 138 9.16 46.68 -9.15
N LYS A 139 8.52 47.11 -10.25
CA LYS A 139 7.50 46.28 -10.94
C LYS A 139 8.11 44.96 -11.38
N GLY A 140 9.26 44.98 -12.04
CA GLY A 140 9.87 43.76 -12.54
C GLY A 140 11.12 43.96 -13.38
N ILE A 141 11.63 42.84 -13.87
CA ILE A 141 12.83 42.76 -14.71
C ILE A 141 12.53 41.89 -15.94
N GLU A 142 12.99 42.31 -17.10
CA GLU A 142 13.17 41.46 -18.27
C GLU A 142 14.64 41.51 -18.69
N SER A 143 15.30 40.35 -18.73
CA SER A 143 16.74 40.26 -18.93
C SER A 143 17.08 39.37 -20.11
N ASN A 144 17.92 39.90 -21.01
CA ASN A 144 18.70 39.16 -22.00
C ASN A 144 20.14 39.70 -22.07
N THR A 145 20.72 39.96 -20.89
CA THR A 145 22.11 40.40 -20.74
C THR A 145 23.05 39.22 -20.44
N THR A 146 24.33 39.40 -20.75
CA THR A 146 25.42 38.49 -20.36
C THR A 146 25.89 38.71 -18.92
N GLN A 147 25.43 39.76 -18.25
CA GLN A 147 25.82 40.07 -16.88
C GLN A 147 24.93 39.39 -15.85
N LYS A 148 25.53 39.05 -14.71
CA LYS A 148 24.80 38.53 -13.56
C LYS A 148 24.03 39.64 -12.86
N ILE A 149 22.76 39.38 -12.59
CA ILE A 149 21.83 40.27 -11.89
C ILE A 149 21.76 39.90 -10.42
N TRP A 150 21.93 40.90 -9.55
CA TRP A 150 21.88 40.73 -8.09
C TRP A 150 20.67 41.44 -7.50
N ILE A 151 19.89 40.70 -6.74
CA ILE A 151 18.68 41.20 -6.09
C ILE A 151 18.72 40.80 -4.61
N ASN A 152 18.70 41.77 -3.71
CA ASN A 152 18.78 41.51 -2.27
C ASN A 152 17.65 42.23 -1.54
N ASN A 153 16.96 41.50 -0.65
CA ASN A 153 15.92 42.04 0.22
C ASN A 153 14.93 42.95 -0.53
N SER A 154 14.46 42.51 -1.69
CA SER A 154 13.67 43.34 -2.60
C SER A 154 12.39 42.65 -3.06
N GLU A 155 11.42 43.45 -3.49
CA GLU A 155 10.09 42.97 -3.90
C GLU A 155 9.79 43.30 -5.37
N MET A 156 9.31 42.29 -6.11
CA MET A 156 8.96 42.39 -7.54
C MET A 156 7.67 41.66 -7.87
N GLU A 157 6.94 42.17 -8.87
CA GLU A 157 5.77 41.51 -9.42
C GLU A 157 6.17 40.45 -10.45
N GLU A 158 7.12 40.75 -11.33
CA GLU A 158 7.52 39.82 -12.41
C GLU A 158 9.01 39.85 -12.73
N ILE A 159 9.61 38.68 -12.91
CA ILE A 159 10.93 38.50 -13.51
C ILE A 159 10.79 37.60 -14.73
N THR A 160 11.30 38.07 -15.87
CA THR A 160 11.50 37.29 -17.09
C THR A 160 13.00 37.20 -17.38
N ASN A 161 13.57 36.02 -17.18
CA ASN A 161 14.98 35.72 -17.42
C ASN A 161 15.17 34.96 -18.73
N ILE A 162 15.91 35.52 -19.68
CA ILE A 162 16.17 34.93 -21.00
C ILE A 162 17.69 34.93 -21.20
N ASN A 163 18.33 33.76 -21.22
CA ASN A 163 19.79 33.62 -21.39
C ASN A 163 20.65 34.47 -20.42
N SER A 164 20.16 34.76 -19.21
CA SER A 164 20.91 35.52 -18.20
C SER A 164 21.02 34.77 -16.87
N GLU A 165 21.91 35.25 -16.01
CA GLU A 165 22.07 34.78 -14.65
C GLU A 165 21.42 35.74 -13.63
N ILE A 166 20.52 35.23 -12.80
CA ILE A 166 19.88 35.98 -11.71
C ILE A 166 20.15 35.29 -10.39
N ALA A 167 20.64 36.06 -9.41
CA ALA A 167 20.71 35.66 -8.02
C ALA A 167 19.83 36.59 -7.18
N ALA A 168 18.78 36.04 -6.58
CA ALA A 168 17.90 36.75 -5.68
C ALA A 168 17.97 36.17 -4.27
N ASN A 169 18.24 37.04 -3.30
CA ASN A 169 18.48 36.71 -1.90
C ASN A 169 17.48 37.46 -1.02
N GLU A 170 16.85 36.78 -0.05
CA GLU A 170 15.85 37.35 0.86
C GLU A 170 14.75 38.16 0.15
N SER A 171 14.40 37.77 -1.08
CA SER A 171 13.55 38.59 -1.96
C SER A 171 12.19 37.96 -2.22
N LYS A 172 11.17 38.77 -2.52
CA LYS A 172 9.83 38.31 -2.86
C LYS A 172 9.52 38.58 -4.32
N ILE A 173 9.16 37.53 -5.05
CA ILE A 173 8.83 37.57 -6.47
C ILE A 173 7.41 37.00 -6.65
N ALA A 174 6.49 37.72 -7.29
CA ALA A 174 5.18 37.12 -7.55
C ALA A 174 5.25 36.11 -8.71
N ILE A 175 5.85 36.50 -9.85
CA ILE A 175 5.95 35.65 -11.05
C ILE A 175 7.41 35.58 -11.51
N LEU A 176 7.92 34.36 -11.70
CA LEU A 176 9.23 34.08 -12.30
C LEU A 176 9.05 33.26 -13.57
N LYS A 177 9.60 33.76 -14.67
CA LYS A 177 9.68 33.06 -15.96
C LYS A 177 11.14 32.95 -16.37
N THR A 178 11.58 31.75 -16.74
CA THR A 178 12.96 31.52 -17.17
C THR A 178 13.02 30.67 -18.44
N TYR A 179 13.80 31.13 -19.42
CA TYR A 179 13.86 30.62 -20.78
C TYR A 179 15.31 30.53 -21.29
N GLY A 180 15.53 29.82 -22.40
CA GLY A 180 16.85 29.64 -22.99
C GLY A 180 17.84 28.96 -22.05
N SER A 181 19.11 29.39 -22.06
CA SER A 181 20.18 28.87 -21.19
C SER A 181 20.31 29.63 -19.87
N SER A 182 19.20 30.14 -19.34
CA SER A 182 19.18 30.96 -18.12
C SER A 182 19.58 30.18 -16.87
N LEU A 183 20.19 30.89 -15.92
CA LEU A 183 20.46 30.40 -14.56
C LEU A 183 19.78 31.31 -13.54
N THR A 184 18.91 30.76 -12.71
CA THR A 184 18.25 31.51 -11.63
C THR A 184 18.51 30.82 -10.29
N VAL A 185 18.92 31.59 -9.29
CA VAL A 185 19.10 31.12 -7.91
C VAL A 185 18.27 32.00 -6.99
N LEU A 186 17.36 31.39 -6.24
CA LEU A 186 16.65 32.03 -5.14
C LEU A 186 17.21 31.46 -3.84
N SER A 187 17.66 32.31 -2.93
CA SER A 187 18.29 31.88 -1.69
C SER A 187 17.75 32.59 -0.44
N ASN A 188 18.07 32.02 0.73
CA ASN A 188 17.82 32.56 2.08
C ASN A 188 16.41 33.12 2.24
N PHE A 189 15.42 32.23 2.39
CA PHE A 189 14.03 32.60 2.63
C PHE A 189 13.35 33.43 1.52
N SER A 190 13.96 33.54 0.33
CA SER A 190 13.29 34.10 -0.84
C SER A 190 11.97 33.37 -1.13
N GLN A 191 10.98 34.10 -1.64
CA GLN A 191 9.64 33.62 -1.92
C GLN A 191 9.30 33.83 -3.40
N VAL A 192 8.66 32.84 -4.02
CA VAL A 192 8.17 32.97 -5.39
C VAL A 192 6.79 32.35 -5.57
N SER A 193 5.78 33.12 -5.96
CA SER A 193 4.42 32.56 -6.01
C SER A 193 4.25 31.61 -7.22
N GLN A 194 4.62 32.04 -8.42
CA GLN A 194 4.48 31.25 -9.64
C GLN A 194 5.79 31.18 -10.42
N VAL A 195 6.17 29.97 -10.84
CA VAL A 195 7.36 29.72 -11.66
C VAL A 195 6.97 29.02 -12.95
N THR A 196 7.48 29.52 -14.08
CA THR A 196 7.46 28.83 -15.38
C THR A 196 8.88 28.71 -15.93
N MET A 197 9.28 27.48 -16.26
CA MET A 197 10.59 27.15 -16.81
C MET A 197 10.42 26.45 -18.17
N ASN A 198 11.22 26.82 -19.17
CA ASN A 198 11.26 26.14 -20.47
C ASN A 198 12.69 26.10 -21.03
N ASP A 199 12.86 25.48 -22.20
CA ASP A 199 14.14 25.32 -22.90
C ASP A 199 15.18 24.63 -21.99
N SER A 200 16.41 25.13 -21.93
CA SER A 200 17.50 24.59 -21.09
C SER A 200 17.70 25.40 -19.80
N SER A 201 16.64 26.03 -19.30
CA SER A 201 16.74 26.94 -18.15
C SER A 201 16.94 26.18 -16.83
N SER A 202 17.63 26.82 -15.89
CA SER A 202 17.92 26.25 -14.57
C SER A 202 17.41 27.15 -13.45
N LEU A 203 16.76 26.55 -12.45
CA LEU A 203 16.35 27.20 -11.21
C LEU A 203 16.84 26.40 -10.00
N THR A 204 17.48 27.09 -9.06
CA THR A 204 17.83 26.55 -7.75
C THR A 204 17.09 27.31 -6.66
N LEU A 205 16.40 26.58 -5.79
CA LEU A 205 15.90 27.08 -4.51
C LEU A 205 16.84 26.59 -3.42
N ASP A 206 17.48 27.51 -2.72
CA ASP A 206 18.42 27.22 -1.64
C ASP A 206 17.94 27.86 -0.34
N ASN A 207 17.56 27.04 0.65
CA ASN A 207 17.11 27.54 1.95
C ASN A 207 15.85 28.43 1.82
N CYS A 208 15.01 28.16 0.81
CA CYS A 208 13.74 28.84 0.57
C CYS A 208 12.61 28.10 1.28
N PHE A 209 12.48 28.34 2.59
CA PHE A 209 11.32 27.86 3.37
C PHE A 209 10.04 28.66 3.11
N GLY A 210 10.16 29.76 2.35
CA GLY A 210 9.06 30.61 1.93
C GLY A 210 8.09 29.94 0.96
N TYR A 211 7.00 30.62 0.66
CA TYR A 211 5.91 30.13 -0.18
C TYR A 211 6.36 30.01 -1.65
N VAL A 212 6.54 28.78 -2.14
CA VAL A 212 6.55 28.45 -3.58
C VAL A 212 5.26 27.72 -3.95
N ASP A 213 4.29 28.43 -4.53
CA ASP A 213 2.94 27.88 -4.74
C ASP A 213 2.89 26.87 -5.89
N SER A 214 3.44 27.26 -7.04
CA SER A 214 3.30 26.50 -8.27
C SER A 214 4.52 26.65 -9.16
N VAL A 215 5.12 25.52 -9.52
CA VAL A 215 6.23 25.45 -10.49
C VAL A 215 5.81 24.60 -11.67
N LYS A 216 6.01 25.12 -12.89
CA LYS A 216 5.78 24.41 -14.16
C LYS A 216 7.07 24.33 -14.96
N LEU A 217 7.42 23.11 -15.39
CA LEU A 217 8.65 22.83 -16.13
C LEU A 217 8.36 22.16 -17.46
N TYR A 218 9.04 22.63 -18.50
CA TYR A 218 8.96 22.14 -19.87
C TYR A 218 10.37 22.07 -20.49
N GLY A 219 10.49 21.42 -21.65
CA GLY A 219 11.75 21.34 -22.40
C GLY A 219 12.84 20.50 -21.71
N HIS A 220 14.03 21.07 -21.58
CA HIS A 220 15.22 20.48 -20.94
C HIS A 220 15.56 21.17 -19.61
N SER A 221 14.53 21.69 -18.91
CA SER A 221 14.69 22.49 -17.71
C SER A 221 15.32 21.71 -16.54
N LYS A 222 16.14 22.38 -15.73
CA LYS A 222 16.76 21.81 -14.51
C LYS A 222 16.27 22.53 -13.27
N PHE A 223 15.63 21.80 -12.35
CA PHE A 223 15.12 22.37 -11.11
C PHE A 223 15.71 21.67 -9.89
N ILE A 224 16.38 22.45 -9.04
CA ILE A 224 17.02 21.98 -7.82
C ILE A 224 16.32 22.62 -6.62
N VAL A 225 15.93 21.79 -5.68
CA VAL A 225 15.22 22.17 -4.46
C VAL A 225 16.06 21.70 -3.28
N TYR A 226 16.73 22.63 -2.62
CA TYR A 226 17.60 22.35 -1.48
C TYR A 226 17.08 23.05 -0.22
N LYS A 227 16.85 22.28 0.85
CA LYS A 227 16.34 22.81 2.14
C LYS A 227 15.16 23.76 1.96
N SER A 228 14.25 23.43 1.06
CA SER A 228 13.20 24.33 0.62
C SER A 228 11.82 23.65 0.68
N LYS A 229 10.77 24.47 0.61
CA LYS A 229 9.38 23.99 0.62
C LYS A 229 8.65 24.43 -0.65
N ILE A 230 7.95 23.49 -1.27
CA ILE A 230 7.12 23.74 -2.46
C ILE A 230 5.72 23.18 -2.21
N VAL A 231 4.70 23.80 -2.81
CA VAL A 231 3.30 23.39 -2.70
C VAL A 231 2.87 22.53 -3.89
N ARG A 232 3.15 22.95 -5.14
CA ARG A 232 2.82 22.17 -6.36
C ARG A 232 3.93 22.21 -7.39
N LEU A 233 4.18 21.06 -8.01
CA LEU A 233 5.14 20.88 -9.09
C LEU A 233 4.50 20.11 -10.24
N THR A 234 4.58 20.65 -11.45
CA THR A 234 4.21 19.94 -12.67
C THR A 234 5.39 19.98 -13.63
N ALA A 235 5.83 18.82 -14.10
CA ALA A 235 6.91 18.71 -15.06
C ALA A 235 6.51 17.88 -16.26
N ARG A 236 7.03 18.28 -17.42
CA ARG A 236 6.94 17.58 -18.69
C ARG A 236 8.27 17.64 -19.43
N ASP A 237 8.35 16.86 -20.50
CA ASP A 237 9.50 16.78 -21.40
C ASP A 237 10.79 16.37 -20.65
N ASN A 238 11.95 16.50 -21.29
CA ASN A 238 13.27 16.12 -20.80
C ASN A 238 13.79 16.93 -19.58
N SER A 239 12.90 17.45 -18.75
CA SER A 239 13.20 18.15 -17.51
C SER A 239 13.85 17.22 -16.47
N THR A 240 14.68 17.78 -15.60
CA THR A 240 15.30 17.08 -14.46
C THR A 240 14.95 17.80 -13.16
N ILE A 241 14.52 17.05 -12.16
CA ILE A 241 14.16 17.57 -10.83
C ILE A 241 15.03 16.91 -9.77
N THR A 242 15.53 17.69 -8.82
CA THR A 242 16.28 17.19 -7.67
C THR A 242 15.75 17.82 -6.39
N PHE A 243 15.30 16.98 -5.46
CA PHE A 243 14.99 17.33 -4.09
C PHE A 243 16.11 16.82 -3.18
N ASP A 244 16.65 17.71 -2.37
CA ASP A 244 17.66 17.40 -1.38
C ASP A 244 17.32 18.12 -0.07
N ASN A 245 17.18 17.33 1.00
CA ASN A 245 16.83 17.80 2.34
C ASN A 245 15.58 18.71 2.36
N SER A 246 14.57 18.37 1.56
CA SER A 246 13.43 19.25 1.27
C SER A 246 12.09 18.61 1.65
N LYS A 247 11.06 19.44 1.85
CA LYS A 247 9.72 18.98 2.24
C LYS A 247 8.66 19.48 1.25
N LEU A 248 7.85 18.55 0.75
CA LEU A 248 6.67 18.85 -0.07
C LEU A 248 5.42 18.53 0.75
N LYS A 249 4.47 19.46 0.83
CA LYS A 249 3.21 19.26 1.57
C LYS A 249 2.01 19.71 0.74
N SER A 250 0.97 18.88 0.65
CA SER A 250 -0.34 19.28 0.18
C SER A 250 -1.00 20.26 1.14
N VAL A 251 -1.85 21.14 0.60
CA VAL A 251 -2.65 22.06 1.41
C VAL A 251 -3.98 21.39 1.73
N PRO A 252 -4.36 21.22 3.01
CA PRO A 252 -5.65 20.63 3.39
C PRO A 252 -6.83 21.41 2.79
N GLY A 253 -7.84 20.69 2.28
CA GLY A 253 -9.10 21.28 1.79
C GLY A 253 -9.12 21.75 0.33
N LYS A 254 -8.08 21.44 -0.44
CA LYS A 254 -8.05 21.48 -1.91
C LYS A 254 -7.62 20.09 -2.41
N PRO A 255 -7.90 19.67 -3.66
CA PRO A 255 -7.36 18.43 -4.18
C PRO A 255 -5.85 18.37 -3.90
N ALA A 256 -5.38 17.19 -3.51
CA ALA A 256 -4.02 16.90 -3.07
C ALA A 256 -2.97 17.51 -4.00
N ALA A 257 -1.74 17.66 -3.49
CA ALA A 257 -0.62 18.14 -4.28
C ALA A 257 -0.36 17.19 -5.45
N ASP A 258 -1.04 17.45 -6.57
CA ASP A 258 -0.99 16.71 -7.82
C ASP A 258 0.45 16.81 -8.37
N PHE A 259 1.30 15.83 -8.04
CA PHE A 259 2.50 15.57 -8.83
C PHE A 259 2.07 14.84 -10.09
N ARG A 260 1.27 15.49 -10.95
CA ARG A 260 1.06 14.94 -12.29
C ARG A 260 2.33 15.18 -13.08
N THR A 261 3.25 14.22 -13.11
CA THR A 261 4.14 14.11 -14.27
C THR A 261 3.24 13.80 -15.45
N LEU A 262 2.95 14.82 -16.25
CA LEU A 262 1.98 14.65 -17.32
C LEU A 262 2.62 14.03 -18.56
N ASP A 263 3.92 14.18 -18.82
CA ASP A 263 4.58 13.60 -20.01
C ASP A 263 6.11 13.53 -19.87
N TYR A 264 6.72 12.34 -20.00
CA TYR A 264 8.15 12.10 -20.32
C TYR A 264 9.24 12.85 -19.51
N VAL A 265 9.30 12.73 -18.16
CA VAL A 265 10.36 13.38 -17.33
C VAL A 265 11.67 12.57 -17.34
N LYS A 266 12.81 13.21 -17.62
CA LYS A 266 14.11 12.52 -17.73
C LYS A 266 14.54 11.86 -16.42
N ALA A 267 14.49 12.59 -15.31
CA ALA A 267 14.84 12.09 -14.00
C ALA A 267 14.21 12.92 -12.87
N ILE A 268 13.74 12.23 -11.83
CA ILE A 268 13.36 12.78 -10.54
C ILE A 268 14.25 12.14 -9.49
N ILE A 269 14.98 12.96 -8.74
CA ILE A 269 15.90 12.51 -7.69
C ILE A 269 15.41 13.07 -6.37
N VAL A 270 15.19 12.19 -5.39
CA VAL A 270 14.67 12.54 -4.06
C VAL A 270 15.63 11.97 -3.02
N ASN A 271 16.41 12.85 -2.39
CA ASN A 271 17.37 12.50 -1.36
C ASN A 271 17.00 13.19 -0.05
N ASP A 272 17.03 12.44 1.06
CA ASP A 272 16.85 12.97 2.42
C ASP A 272 15.61 13.87 2.57
N SER A 273 14.53 13.55 1.84
CA SER A 273 13.37 14.42 1.65
C SER A 273 12.06 13.74 2.02
N ALA A 274 11.02 14.53 2.25
CA ALA A 274 9.67 14.05 2.55
C ALA A 274 8.67 14.58 1.52
N LEU A 275 8.01 13.68 0.80
CA LEU A 275 6.98 13.96 -0.19
C LEU A 275 5.65 13.34 0.24
N GLU A 276 4.56 14.03 -0.06
CA GLU A 276 3.21 13.50 0.17
C GLU A 276 2.77 12.63 -1.00
N GLU A 277 2.80 13.15 -2.22
CA GLU A 277 2.36 12.39 -3.41
C GLU A 277 3.40 12.52 -4.52
N LEU A 278 3.65 11.42 -5.22
CA LEU A 278 4.52 11.34 -6.39
C LEU A 278 3.90 10.41 -7.42
N THR A 279 3.47 10.95 -8.56
CA THR A 279 3.11 10.12 -9.71
C THR A 279 4.31 10.07 -10.68
N ALA A 280 4.65 8.86 -11.13
CA ALA A 280 5.62 8.60 -12.19
C ALA A 280 4.89 7.95 -13.37
N THR A 281 4.91 8.57 -14.54
CA THR A 281 4.20 8.08 -15.73
C THR A 281 5.14 7.88 -16.92
N MET A 282 4.65 7.24 -17.99
CA MET A 282 5.36 7.11 -19.27
C MET A 282 6.75 6.47 -19.06
N SER A 283 7.83 7.04 -19.58
CA SER A 283 9.20 6.49 -19.41
C SER A 283 10.01 7.20 -18.31
N SER A 284 9.34 7.78 -17.32
CA SER A 284 10.00 8.59 -16.29
C SER A 284 10.95 7.74 -15.44
N LYS A 285 12.10 8.31 -15.06
CA LYS A 285 13.05 7.66 -14.13
C LYS A 285 13.01 8.35 -12.76
N VAL A 286 12.73 7.60 -11.72
CA VAL A 286 12.61 8.10 -10.35
C VAL A 286 13.59 7.37 -9.43
N TYR A 287 14.37 8.15 -8.69
CA TYR A 287 15.31 7.64 -7.68
C TYR A 287 14.97 8.28 -6.35
N ILE A 288 14.66 7.44 -5.35
CA ILE A 288 14.29 7.83 -4.01
C ILE A 288 15.30 7.19 -3.05
N LYS A 289 15.97 8.00 -2.24
CA LYS A 289 16.98 7.52 -1.30
C LYS A 289 16.81 8.21 0.05
N GLN A 290 16.80 7.42 1.12
CA GLN A 290 16.74 7.94 2.50
C GLN A 290 15.60 8.95 2.70
N SER A 291 14.48 8.70 2.02
CA SER A 291 13.37 9.65 1.88
C SER A 291 12.05 8.96 2.19
N SER A 292 11.02 9.75 2.48
CA SER A 292 9.66 9.24 2.66
C SER A 292 8.74 9.79 1.57
N VAL A 293 7.98 8.92 0.92
CA VAL A 293 6.90 9.30 -0.01
C VAL A 293 5.61 8.68 0.51
N THR A 294 4.57 9.49 0.74
CA THR A 294 3.30 8.95 1.23
C THR A 294 2.59 8.15 0.15
N GLU A 295 2.31 8.69 -1.01
CA GLU A 295 1.66 7.96 -2.09
C GLU A 295 2.53 7.98 -3.34
N LEU A 296 2.78 6.79 -3.90
CA LEU A 296 3.64 6.60 -5.06
C LEU A 296 2.87 5.88 -6.16
N ASP A 297 2.38 6.63 -7.14
CA ASP A 297 1.62 6.09 -8.27
C ASP A 297 2.54 5.94 -9.49
N ILE A 298 2.63 4.73 -10.05
CA ILE A 298 3.57 4.35 -11.09
C ILE A 298 2.77 3.79 -12.28
N ARG A 299 2.90 4.43 -13.44
CA ARG A 299 2.14 4.10 -14.65
C ARG A 299 3.04 4.09 -15.89
N GLY A 300 2.61 3.39 -16.94
CA GLY A 300 3.38 3.28 -18.18
C GLY A 300 4.68 2.47 -18.01
N LYS A 301 5.74 2.88 -18.71
CA LYS A 301 7.08 2.23 -18.70
C LYS A 301 8.03 2.89 -17.70
N ALA A 302 7.51 3.40 -16.58
CA ALA A 302 8.30 4.18 -15.64
C ALA A 302 9.30 3.26 -14.91
N THR A 303 10.48 3.79 -14.60
CA THR A 303 11.50 3.09 -13.80
C THR A 303 11.63 3.77 -12.45
N VAL A 304 11.39 3.04 -11.37
CA VAL A 304 11.47 3.58 -10.00
C VAL A 304 12.45 2.75 -9.18
N ARG A 305 13.38 3.43 -8.51
CA ARG A 305 14.27 2.84 -7.51
C ARG A 305 14.13 3.56 -6.19
N ALA A 306 13.79 2.83 -5.13
CA ALA A 306 13.67 3.34 -3.77
C ALA A 306 14.62 2.57 -2.84
N GLU A 307 15.44 3.28 -2.07
CA GLU A 307 16.41 2.67 -1.16
C GLU A 307 16.44 3.35 0.21
N ASN A 308 16.53 2.55 1.27
CA ASN A 308 16.66 3.03 2.66
C ASN A 308 15.52 3.98 3.06
N CYS A 309 14.30 3.73 2.60
CA CYS A 309 13.10 4.53 2.87
C CYS A 309 12.36 3.94 4.07
N THR A 310 12.77 4.30 5.29
CA THR A 310 12.19 3.80 6.56
C THR A 310 11.14 4.78 7.09
N GLU A 311 10.06 4.31 7.72
CA GLU A 311 8.91 5.16 8.09
C GLU A 311 9.24 6.16 9.22
N VAL A 312 8.78 7.41 9.02
CA VAL A 312 8.06 8.16 10.08
C VAL A 312 6.72 8.64 9.49
N ASN A 313 5.69 7.78 9.57
CA ASN A 313 4.28 8.06 9.32
C ASN A 313 3.85 8.47 7.90
N SER A 314 3.97 7.56 6.92
CA SER A 314 3.22 7.72 5.68
C SER A 314 2.99 6.41 4.93
N LEU A 315 1.71 6.10 4.76
CA LEU A 315 1.12 4.99 4.01
C LEU A 315 1.63 4.90 2.58
N ILE A 316 2.78 4.26 2.31
CA ILE A 316 3.20 3.98 0.93
C ILE A 316 2.16 3.06 0.30
N ILE A 317 1.26 3.65 -0.50
CA ILE A 317 0.44 2.96 -1.50
C ILE A 317 1.25 3.04 -2.78
N ILE A 318 1.68 1.89 -3.25
CA ILE A 318 2.33 1.78 -4.55
C ILE A 318 1.31 1.21 -5.51
N ASN A 319 0.92 1.97 -6.52
CA ASN A 319 0.12 1.47 -7.63
C ASN A 319 1.05 1.31 -8.82
N VAL A 320 1.38 0.08 -9.20
CA VAL A 320 2.21 -0.20 -10.37
C VAL A 320 1.31 -0.66 -11.49
N ASN A 321 1.36 -0.01 -12.63
CA ASN A 321 0.55 -0.35 -13.80
C ASN A 321 1.43 -0.51 -15.05
N ASP A 322 0.90 -1.20 -16.06
CA ASP A 322 1.51 -1.37 -17.37
C ASP A 322 2.86 -2.13 -17.35
N GLU A 323 3.88 -1.66 -18.07
CA GLU A 323 5.21 -2.28 -18.19
C GLU A 323 6.25 -1.56 -17.30
N ALA A 324 5.85 -1.14 -16.10
CA ALA A 324 6.72 -0.41 -15.18
C ALA A 324 7.78 -1.34 -14.56
N ASN A 325 8.96 -0.77 -14.24
CA ASN A 325 10.04 -1.49 -13.57
C ASN A 325 10.35 -0.82 -12.21
N VAL A 326 10.13 -1.54 -11.13
CA VAL A 326 10.20 -1.02 -9.76
C VAL A 326 11.17 -1.84 -8.94
N SER A 327 12.11 -1.19 -8.26
CA SER A 327 13.01 -1.83 -7.31
C SER A 327 12.98 -1.08 -5.98
N ILE A 328 12.72 -1.79 -4.89
CA ILE A 328 12.66 -1.24 -3.54
C ILE A 328 13.58 -2.05 -2.64
N ALA A 329 14.54 -1.38 -2.01
CA ALA A 329 15.50 -2.02 -1.13
C ALA A 329 15.52 -1.39 0.27
N ARG A 330 15.64 -2.23 1.31
CA ARG A 330 15.86 -1.83 2.71
C ARG A 330 14.88 -0.75 3.18
N SER A 331 13.59 -0.95 2.92
CA SER A 331 12.55 0.06 3.10
C SER A 331 11.30 -0.52 3.73
N ASP A 332 10.53 0.32 4.42
CA ASP A 332 9.25 -0.05 5.02
C ASP A 332 8.12 0.35 4.06
N ILE A 333 7.19 -0.58 3.79
CA ILE A 333 5.99 -0.31 2.99
C ILE A 333 4.73 -0.72 3.78
N LYS A 334 3.61 -0.05 3.51
CA LYS A 334 2.31 -0.45 4.06
C LYS A 334 1.50 -1.25 3.04
N LYS A 335 1.37 -0.75 1.82
CA LYS A 335 0.54 -1.39 0.79
C LYS A 335 1.18 -1.29 -0.60
N MET A 336 1.16 -2.39 -1.33
CA MET A 336 1.56 -2.40 -2.73
C MET A 336 0.47 -3.08 -3.55
N THR A 337 0.04 -2.43 -4.62
CA THR A 337 -0.84 -2.98 -5.65
C THR A 337 -0.07 -3.02 -6.97
N VAL A 338 0.00 -4.19 -7.58
CA VAL A 338 0.72 -4.42 -8.83
C VAL A 338 -0.28 -4.93 -9.88
N GLU A 339 -0.31 -4.23 -11.01
CA GLU A 339 -1.18 -4.46 -12.16
C GLU A 339 -0.35 -4.31 -13.45
N GLY A 340 -0.84 -4.87 -14.55
CA GLY A 340 -0.11 -4.89 -15.82
C GLY A 340 1.05 -5.89 -15.85
N ALA A 341 1.86 -5.79 -16.90
CA ALA A 341 3.09 -6.57 -17.09
C ALA A 341 4.26 -5.94 -16.32
N ALA A 342 4.01 -5.46 -15.11
CA ALA A 342 5.00 -4.75 -14.32
C ALA A 342 6.00 -5.73 -13.69
N GLU A 343 7.25 -5.28 -13.57
CA GLU A 343 8.33 -6.01 -12.92
C GLU A 343 8.70 -5.30 -11.61
N VAL A 344 8.56 -6.01 -10.49
CA VAL A 344 8.81 -5.48 -9.14
C VAL A 344 9.85 -6.34 -8.42
N LYS A 345 10.90 -5.71 -7.89
CA LYS A 345 11.90 -6.35 -7.04
C LYS A 345 11.93 -5.71 -5.66
N LEU A 346 11.73 -6.52 -4.62
CA LEU A 346 11.71 -6.13 -3.21
C LEU A 346 12.85 -6.83 -2.47
N GLU A 347 13.78 -6.08 -1.88
CA GLU A 347 14.94 -6.62 -1.17
C GLU A 347 15.05 -6.01 0.23
N GLY A 348 15.02 -6.81 1.29
CA GLY A 348 15.10 -6.24 2.65
C GLY A 348 13.90 -5.37 3.01
N VAL A 349 12.73 -5.63 2.43
CA VAL A 349 11.51 -4.84 2.62
C VAL A 349 10.72 -5.35 3.81
N LYS A 350 10.14 -4.44 4.58
CA LYS A 350 9.22 -4.75 5.67
C LYS A 350 7.82 -4.27 5.33
N CYS A 351 6.87 -5.21 5.23
CA CYS A 351 5.44 -4.97 5.03
C CYS A 351 4.66 -5.70 6.12
N THR A 352 4.75 -5.20 7.36
CA THR A 352 4.21 -5.87 8.56
C THR A 352 3.29 -4.94 9.33
N GLY A 353 2.22 -5.45 9.91
CA GLY A 353 1.22 -4.69 10.67
C GLY A 353 -0.19 -4.90 10.13
N VAL A 354 -1.19 -4.58 10.96
CA VAL A 354 -2.60 -4.79 10.62
C VAL A 354 -2.97 -3.98 9.37
N GLY A 355 -3.44 -4.67 8.33
CA GLY A 355 -3.87 -4.06 7.08
C GLY A 355 -2.76 -3.78 6.07
N ASN A 356 -1.53 -4.23 6.34
CA ASN A 356 -0.42 -4.14 5.39
C ASN A 356 -0.40 -5.38 4.47
N TYR A 357 -0.22 -5.17 3.17
CA TYR A 357 -0.26 -6.26 2.19
C TYR A 357 0.41 -5.90 0.86
N ILE A 358 0.80 -6.94 0.12
CA ILE A 358 1.13 -6.89 -1.29
C ILE A 358 -0.01 -7.57 -2.06
N LEU A 359 -0.55 -6.87 -3.05
CA LEU A 359 -1.65 -7.32 -3.88
C LEU A 359 -1.23 -7.27 -5.35
N SER A 360 -1.27 -8.41 -6.03
CA SER A 360 -1.25 -8.49 -7.48
C SER A 360 -2.67 -8.73 -7.98
N LYS A 361 -3.13 -7.94 -8.95
CA LYS A 361 -4.48 -8.11 -9.50
C LYS A 361 -4.52 -8.64 -10.92
N SER A 362 -3.99 -7.92 -11.90
CA SER A 362 -4.21 -8.18 -13.33
C SER A 362 -2.97 -7.94 -14.19
N GLY A 363 -2.93 -8.51 -15.40
CA GLY A 363 -1.92 -8.17 -16.41
C GLY A 363 -0.63 -8.98 -16.40
N ASN A 364 -0.57 -10.08 -15.65
CA ASN A 364 0.60 -10.96 -15.49
C ASN A 364 1.85 -10.25 -14.89
N PRO A 365 1.75 -9.62 -13.71
CA PRO A 365 2.88 -8.97 -13.08
C PRO A 365 3.90 -9.99 -12.57
N LYS A 366 5.16 -9.54 -12.48
CA LYS A 366 6.28 -10.31 -11.94
C LYS A 366 6.82 -9.65 -10.68
N ILE A 367 6.87 -10.39 -9.57
CA ILE A 367 7.29 -9.87 -8.27
C ILE A 367 8.38 -10.78 -7.69
N GLU A 368 9.57 -10.23 -7.48
CA GLU A 368 10.68 -10.88 -6.77
C GLU A 368 10.79 -10.31 -5.36
N ILE A 369 10.83 -11.17 -4.33
CA ILE A 369 10.92 -10.80 -2.92
C ILE A 369 12.10 -11.54 -2.28
N GLU A 370 13.06 -10.80 -1.76
CA GLU A 370 14.26 -11.34 -1.12
C GLU A 370 14.50 -10.70 0.24
N ASN A 371 14.98 -11.48 1.22
CA ASN A 371 15.44 -10.98 2.52
C ASN A 371 14.40 -10.12 3.27
N SER A 372 13.11 -10.37 3.06
CA SER A 372 12.02 -9.47 3.43
C SER A 372 11.11 -10.04 4.52
N SER A 373 10.29 -9.19 5.14
CA SER A 373 9.28 -9.58 6.13
C SER A 373 7.90 -9.08 5.71
N ILE A 374 7.01 -9.98 5.30
CA ILE A 374 5.71 -9.64 4.68
C ILE A 374 4.56 -10.36 5.39
N ASP A 375 3.56 -9.62 5.86
CA ASP A 375 2.43 -10.21 6.58
C ASP A 375 1.37 -10.83 5.66
N LEU A 376 1.10 -10.23 4.49
CA LEU A 376 0.08 -10.74 3.58
C LEU A 376 0.49 -10.52 2.12
N ILE A 377 0.46 -11.61 1.35
CA ILE A 377 0.59 -11.59 -0.11
C ILE A 377 -0.72 -12.12 -0.72
N TYR A 378 -1.32 -11.33 -1.60
CA TYR A 378 -2.45 -11.75 -2.43
C TYR A 378 -2.02 -11.74 -3.89
N ALA A 379 -2.02 -12.90 -4.53
CA ALA A 379 -1.68 -13.08 -5.92
C ALA A 379 -2.93 -13.47 -6.70
N ALA A 380 -3.21 -12.76 -7.80
CA ALA A 380 -4.30 -13.07 -8.72
C ALA A 380 -3.87 -12.93 -10.20
N GLU A 381 -4.74 -13.42 -11.09
CA GLU A 381 -4.67 -13.30 -12.56
C GLU A 381 -3.26 -13.46 -13.17
N ARG A 382 -2.71 -14.67 -13.05
CA ARG A 382 -1.42 -15.06 -13.68
C ARG A 382 -0.20 -14.27 -13.20
N ALA A 383 -0.23 -13.75 -11.97
CA ALA A 383 0.96 -13.23 -11.33
C ALA A 383 2.04 -14.32 -11.19
N GLU A 384 3.29 -13.94 -11.42
CA GLU A 384 4.47 -14.75 -11.13
C GLU A 384 5.20 -14.12 -9.93
N ILE A 385 5.28 -14.85 -8.81
CA ILE A 385 5.92 -14.37 -7.58
C ILE A 385 7.04 -15.31 -7.17
N GLU A 386 8.25 -14.78 -6.99
CA GLU A 386 9.40 -15.51 -6.48
C GLU A 386 9.80 -14.93 -5.11
N ILE A 387 9.93 -15.80 -4.11
CA ILE A 387 10.22 -15.42 -2.73
C ILE A 387 11.40 -16.23 -2.22
N SER A 388 12.39 -15.56 -1.65
CA SER A 388 13.53 -16.22 -1.02
C SER A 388 14.00 -15.53 0.27
N ASN A 389 14.60 -16.30 1.18
CA ASN A 389 15.26 -15.79 2.39
C ASN A 389 14.35 -14.90 3.25
N SER A 390 13.04 -15.17 3.29
CA SER A 390 12.06 -14.22 3.82
C SER A 390 11.21 -14.80 4.96
N MET A 391 10.65 -13.92 5.77
CA MET A 391 9.64 -14.24 6.78
C MET A 391 8.26 -13.80 6.30
N LEU A 392 7.34 -14.74 6.23
CA LEU A 392 6.00 -14.56 5.69
C LEU A 392 4.97 -14.96 6.75
N LYS A 393 3.77 -14.39 6.66
CA LYS A 393 2.63 -14.84 7.46
C LYS A 393 1.57 -15.50 6.58
N ASP A 394 0.79 -14.73 5.83
CA ASP A 394 -0.30 -15.26 5.02
C ASP A 394 -0.06 -15.06 3.51
N ILE A 395 -0.41 -16.06 2.71
CA ILE A 395 -0.31 -16.06 1.24
C ILE A 395 -1.62 -16.58 0.66
N ILE A 396 -2.17 -15.85 -0.30
CA ILE A 396 -3.37 -16.23 -1.04
C ILE A 396 -3.03 -16.20 -2.52
N GLY A 397 -3.30 -17.30 -3.22
CA GLY A 397 -3.15 -17.42 -4.67
C GLY A 397 -4.45 -17.84 -5.34
N GLU A 398 -4.88 -17.06 -6.34
CA GLU A 398 -6.07 -17.36 -7.15
C GLU A 398 -5.84 -17.13 -8.64
N ASN A 399 -6.74 -17.61 -9.49
CA ASN A 399 -6.77 -17.31 -10.92
C ASN A 399 -5.42 -17.50 -11.66
N SER A 400 -4.93 -18.75 -11.66
CA SER A 400 -3.75 -19.16 -12.44
C SER A 400 -2.41 -18.52 -12.04
N THR A 401 -2.22 -18.19 -10.76
CA THR A 401 -0.96 -17.63 -10.27
C THR A 401 0.13 -18.69 -10.10
N LYS A 402 1.38 -18.25 -10.17
CA LYS A 402 2.56 -19.07 -9.89
C LYS A 402 3.38 -18.43 -8.77
N ILE A 403 3.61 -19.17 -7.69
CA ILE A 403 4.38 -18.70 -6.53
C ILE A 403 5.50 -19.69 -6.23
N GLN A 404 6.74 -19.20 -6.16
CA GLN A 404 7.91 -20.00 -5.78
C GLN A 404 8.48 -19.46 -4.47
N ILE A 405 8.69 -20.33 -3.49
CA ILE A 405 9.16 -19.98 -2.16
C ILE A 405 10.37 -20.86 -1.81
N SER A 406 11.47 -20.23 -1.45
CA SER A 406 12.71 -20.92 -1.07
C SER A 406 13.33 -20.34 0.19
N ASN A 407 13.96 -21.20 1.00
CA ASN A 407 14.70 -20.80 2.20
C ASN A 407 13.96 -19.78 3.09
N SER A 408 12.67 -19.99 3.32
CA SER A 408 11.78 -19.01 3.97
C SER A 408 10.99 -19.63 5.11
N ILE A 409 10.43 -18.79 5.98
CA ILE A 409 9.57 -19.20 7.09
C ILE A 409 8.18 -18.60 6.88
N ILE A 410 7.14 -19.44 6.93
CA ILE A 410 5.73 -19.04 6.83
C ILE A 410 5.06 -19.35 8.17
N HIS A 411 4.52 -18.35 8.86
CA HIS A 411 3.85 -18.51 10.17
C HIS A 411 2.33 -18.61 10.11
N GLY A 412 1.73 -18.36 8.94
CA GLY A 412 0.29 -18.33 8.75
C GLY A 412 -0.16 -19.32 7.68
N LYS A 413 -1.13 -18.91 6.88
CA LYS A 413 -1.79 -19.78 5.90
C LYS A 413 -1.30 -19.48 4.50
N THR A 414 -1.07 -20.52 3.72
CA THR A 414 -0.96 -20.44 2.26
C THR A 414 -2.18 -21.12 1.66
N ASN A 415 -3.09 -20.34 1.09
CA ASN A 415 -4.31 -20.83 0.46
C ASN A 415 -4.25 -20.62 -1.04
N ILE A 416 -4.38 -21.70 -1.80
CA ILE A 416 -4.44 -21.63 -3.27
C ILE A 416 -5.70 -22.28 -3.83
N TYR A 417 -6.32 -21.60 -4.79
CA TYR A 417 -7.54 -22.04 -5.48
C TYR A 417 -7.55 -21.59 -6.95
N GLU A 418 -8.49 -22.10 -7.76
CA GLU A 418 -8.69 -21.64 -9.15
C GLU A 418 -7.47 -21.78 -10.09
N ASN A 419 -6.78 -22.93 -10.01
CA ASN A 419 -5.71 -23.37 -10.93
C ASN A 419 -4.33 -22.73 -10.70
N CYS A 420 -3.94 -22.49 -9.45
CA CYS A 420 -2.63 -21.91 -9.13
C CYS A 420 -1.54 -22.97 -8.96
N GLU A 421 -0.28 -22.58 -9.07
CA GLU A 421 0.90 -23.41 -8.80
C GLU A 421 1.74 -22.78 -7.70
N VAL A 422 2.01 -23.53 -6.63
CA VAL A 422 2.91 -23.11 -5.55
C VAL A 422 4.02 -24.13 -5.38
N GLU A 423 5.26 -23.67 -5.42
CA GLU A 423 6.44 -24.47 -5.09
C GLU A 423 7.09 -23.95 -3.80
N ILE A 424 7.34 -24.84 -2.84
CA ILE A 424 8.00 -24.55 -1.57
C ILE A 424 9.22 -25.45 -1.43
N SER A 425 10.38 -24.86 -1.19
CA SER A 425 11.65 -25.59 -1.01
C SER A 425 12.48 -25.07 0.15
N LEU A 426 13.19 -25.95 0.85
CA LEU A 426 14.13 -25.57 1.93
C LEU A 426 13.49 -24.65 2.99
N SER A 427 12.19 -24.79 3.23
CA SER A 427 11.40 -23.81 3.98
C SER A 427 10.71 -24.46 5.18
N LYS A 428 10.27 -23.61 6.13
CA LYS A 428 9.43 -24.02 7.24
C LYS A 428 8.05 -23.37 7.11
N VAL A 429 6.99 -24.17 7.20
CA VAL A 429 5.61 -23.70 7.27
C VAL A 429 5.01 -24.11 8.60
N ASP A 430 4.92 -23.14 9.51
CA ASP A 430 4.34 -23.23 10.84
C ASP A 430 2.87 -22.78 10.78
N GLY A 431 2.08 -23.49 9.97
CA GLY A 431 0.72 -23.12 9.62
C GLY A 431 0.09 -24.06 8.61
N VAL A 432 -0.87 -23.55 7.82
CA VAL A 432 -1.68 -24.38 6.93
C VAL A 432 -1.31 -24.13 5.46
N LEU A 433 -1.00 -25.20 4.73
CA LEU A 433 -0.87 -25.20 3.28
C LEU A 433 -2.12 -25.85 2.67
N SER A 434 -3.02 -25.05 2.10
CA SER A 434 -4.28 -25.54 1.51
C SER A 434 -4.31 -25.36 0.00
N ALA A 435 -4.64 -26.43 -0.72
CA ALA A 435 -4.86 -26.42 -2.16
C ALA A 435 -6.27 -26.93 -2.54
N ALA A 436 -7.01 -26.11 -3.29
CA ALA A 436 -8.33 -26.41 -3.85
C ALA A 436 -8.40 -26.02 -5.34
N GLY A 437 -9.52 -26.28 -6.02
CA GLY A 437 -9.60 -26.17 -7.48
C GLY A 437 -8.65 -27.13 -8.18
N ALA A 438 -8.28 -26.87 -9.44
CA ALA A 438 -7.22 -27.65 -10.11
C ALA A 438 -5.82 -27.07 -9.84
N SER A 439 -5.55 -26.67 -8.60
CA SER A 439 -4.28 -26.07 -8.19
C SER A 439 -3.22 -27.14 -7.87
N ILE A 440 -1.95 -26.79 -8.04
CA ILE A 440 -0.80 -27.65 -7.84
C ILE A 440 0.05 -27.10 -6.68
N LEU A 441 0.34 -27.96 -5.69
CA LEU A 441 1.28 -27.69 -4.63
C LEU A 441 2.49 -28.62 -4.76
N ILE A 442 3.68 -28.06 -4.71
CA ILE A 442 4.94 -28.80 -4.74
C ILE A 442 5.73 -28.42 -3.49
N ALA A 443 6.11 -29.40 -2.68
CA ALA A 443 6.92 -29.17 -1.48
C ALA A 443 8.15 -30.09 -1.47
N ARG A 444 9.32 -29.52 -1.22
CA ARG A 444 10.61 -30.23 -1.24
C ARG A 444 11.49 -29.83 -0.07
N ASN A 445 12.16 -30.78 0.57
CA ASN A 445 13.19 -30.49 1.58
C ASN A 445 12.71 -29.51 2.68
N SER A 446 11.47 -29.65 3.14
CA SER A 446 10.78 -28.64 3.96
C SER A 446 10.10 -29.24 5.19
N ASN A 447 9.85 -28.40 6.19
CA ASN A 447 9.10 -28.77 7.40
C ASN A 447 7.71 -28.13 7.34
N LEU A 448 6.66 -28.95 7.36
CA LEU A 448 5.27 -28.54 7.11
C LEU A 448 4.39 -28.97 8.29
N THR A 449 3.60 -28.06 8.85
CA THR A 449 2.66 -28.44 9.92
C THR A 449 1.42 -29.13 9.36
N LEU A 450 0.66 -28.46 8.50
CA LEU A 450 -0.57 -29.03 7.94
C LEU A 450 -0.64 -28.82 6.42
N VAL A 451 -0.88 -29.90 5.69
CA VAL A 451 -1.15 -29.86 4.24
C VAL A 451 -2.57 -30.36 3.97
N GLU A 452 -3.39 -29.54 3.33
CA GLU A 452 -4.78 -29.87 2.99
C GLU A 452 -5.02 -29.81 1.48
N ASN A 453 -5.67 -30.85 0.95
CA ASN A 453 -6.03 -30.94 -0.44
C ASN A 453 -7.52 -31.27 -0.62
N TYR A 454 -8.20 -30.42 -1.37
CA TYR A 454 -9.62 -30.51 -1.67
C TYR A 454 -9.91 -30.46 -3.18
N GLU A 455 -11.14 -30.76 -3.56
CA GLU A 455 -11.64 -30.71 -4.93
C GLU A 455 -10.80 -31.52 -5.94
N LYS A 456 -10.05 -30.87 -6.83
CA LYS A 456 -9.24 -31.48 -7.90
C LYS A 456 -7.77 -31.09 -7.78
N SER A 457 -7.33 -30.67 -6.60
CA SER A 457 -5.97 -30.16 -6.42
C SER A 457 -4.97 -31.31 -6.44
N SER A 458 -3.70 -30.98 -6.70
CA SER A 458 -2.61 -31.96 -6.76
C SER A 458 -1.44 -31.51 -5.90
N SER A 459 -1.02 -32.33 -4.95
CA SER A 459 0.16 -32.10 -4.11
C SER A 459 1.26 -33.12 -4.40
N TYR A 460 2.48 -32.63 -4.60
CA TYR A 460 3.68 -33.45 -4.78
C TYR A 460 4.69 -33.09 -3.69
N ILE A 461 4.85 -33.95 -2.71
CA ILE A 461 5.66 -33.70 -1.52
C ILE A 461 6.82 -34.68 -1.49
N ASN A 462 8.05 -34.17 -1.41
CA ASN A 462 9.26 -34.99 -1.43
C ASN A 462 10.26 -34.56 -0.36
N ASN A 463 10.85 -35.53 0.35
CA ASN A 463 11.86 -35.29 1.37
C ASN A 463 11.45 -34.20 2.38
N CYS A 464 10.24 -34.31 2.94
CA CYS A 464 9.71 -33.35 3.90
C CYS A 464 9.43 -34.01 5.26
N VAL A 465 9.37 -33.20 6.30
CA VAL A 465 8.80 -33.57 7.60
C VAL A 465 7.43 -32.89 7.71
N ILE A 466 6.38 -33.68 7.91
CA ILE A 466 5.00 -33.21 7.86
C ILE A 466 4.28 -33.65 9.13
N ASP A 467 3.66 -32.74 9.87
CA ASP A 467 2.90 -33.14 11.07
C ASP A 467 1.59 -33.82 10.67
N MET A 468 0.83 -33.22 9.74
CA MET A 468 -0.45 -33.77 9.27
C MET A 468 -0.72 -33.48 7.79
N CYS A 469 -1.28 -34.46 7.09
CA CYS A 469 -1.84 -34.32 5.75
C CYS A 469 -3.34 -34.64 5.75
N GLU A 470 -4.16 -33.84 5.08
CA GLU A 470 -5.59 -34.10 4.86
C GLU A 470 -5.92 -34.12 3.36
N ALA A 471 -6.67 -35.14 2.94
CA ALA A 471 -7.17 -35.26 1.57
C ALA A 471 -8.68 -35.55 1.56
N ALA A 472 -9.41 -34.84 0.70
CA ALA A 472 -10.82 -35.07 0.44
C ALA A 472 -11.17 -34.90 -1.06
N ASP A 473 -12.44 -35.08 -1.40
CA ASP A 473 -12.98 -34.95 -2.75
C ASP A 473 -12.23 -35.83 -3.77
N ASN A 474 -11.77 -35.25 -4.87
CA ASN A 474 -11.01 -35.93 -5.93
C ASN A 474 -9.56 -35.45 -5.98
N ALA A 475 -9.02 -34.99 -4.85
CA ALA A 475 -7.67 -34.45 -4.80
C ALA A 475 -6.60 -35.55 -4.98
N LEU A 476 -5.46 -35.19 -5.54
CA LEU A 476 -4.28 -36.03 -5.69
C LEU A 476 -3.22 -35.61 -4.68
N ILE A 477 -2.70 -36.56 -3.89
CA ILE A 477 -1.51 -36.33 -3.07
C ILE A 477 -0.50 -37.43 -3.36
N VAL A 478 0.74 -37.04 -3.65
CA VAL A 478 1.89 -37.94 -3.76
C VAL A 478 2.93 -37.52 -2.75
N VAL A 479 3.20 -38.37 -1.76
CA VAL A 479 4.22 -38.15 -0.73
C VAL A 479 5.34 -39.17 -0.88
N ARG A 480 6.58 -38.69 -0.98
CA ARG A 480 7.76 -39.53 -1.21
C ARG A 480 8.89 -39.20 -0.24
N GLU A 481 9.62 -40.22 0.19
CA GLU A 481 10.89 -40.06 0.93
C GLU A 481 10.76 -39.14 2.16
N SER A 482 9.62 -39.17 2.84
CA SER A 482 9.23 -38.17 3.86
C SER A 482 8.89 -38.81 5.21
N THR A 483 8.72 -37.98 6.24
CA THR A 483 8.11 -38.36 7.51
C THR A 483 6.75 -37.68 7.65
N LEU A 484 5.71 -38.42 8.04
CA LEU A 484 4.35 -37.92 8.20
C LEU A 484 3.76 -38.32 9.56
N GLY A 485 3.37 -37.36 10.40
CA GLY A 485 2.75 -37.64 11.69
C GLY A 485 1.41 -38.37 11.53
N SER A 486 0.44 -37.76 10.87
CA SER A 486 -0.86 -38.38 10.56
C SER A 486 -1.34 -38.11 9.14
N LEU A 487 -2.04 -39.09 8.56
CA LEU A 487 -2.74 -38.94 7.29
C LEU A 487 -4.25 -39.06 7.47
N LYS A 488 -4.98 -38.01 7.11
CA LYS A 488 -6.43 -37.95 7.15
C LYS A 488 -7.06 -38.05 5.76
N LEU A 489 -7.96 -39.01 5.59
CA LEU A 489 -8.64 -39.30 4.32
C LEU A 489 -10.15 -39.26 4.47
N LYS A 490 -10.82 -38.51 3.61
CA LYS A 490 -12.28 -38.42 3.56
C LYS A 490 -12.82 -38.97 2.24
N ALA A 491 -13.67 -39.99 2.31
CA ALA A 491 -14.35 -40.58 1.17
C ALA A 491 -15.88 -40.59 1.35
N ARG A 492 -16.61 -40.57 0.24
CA ARG A 492 -18.07 -40.52 0.24
C ARG A 492 -18.68 -41.39 -0.85
N GLY A 493 -19.68 -42.19 -0.50
CA GLY A 493 -20.42 -43.03 -1.44
C GLY A 493 -19.51 -44.04 -2.14
N VAL A 494 -18.66 -44.72 -1.38
CA VAL A 494 -17.66 -45.67 -1.90
C VAL A 494 -17.85 -47.07 -1.35
N SER A 495 -17.50 -48.09 -2.14
CA SER A 495 -17.17 -49.43 -1.65
C SER A 495 -15.66 -49.51 -1.42
N SER A 496 -15.20 -50.03 -0.28
CA SER A 496 -13.77 -50.10 0.07
C SER A 496 -13.43 -51.34 0.89
N SER A 497 -12.22 -51.85 0.69
CA SER A 497 -11.61 -52.88 1.52
C SER A 497 -10.20 -52.46 1.91
N LEU A 498 -10.00 -52.17 3.21
CA LEU A 498 -8.72 -51.80 3.79
C LEU A 498 -8.21 -52.95 4.66
N ILE A 499 -7.07 -53.52 4.27
CA ILE A 499 -6.51 -54.70 4.92
C ILE A 499 -5.05 -54.42 5.30
N GLY A 500 -4.71 -54.64 6.58
CA GLY A 500 -3.31 -54.65 7.03
C GLY A 500 -2.63 -53.28 7.13
N LEU A 501 -3.39 -52.18 7.16
CA LEU A 501 -2.84 -50.82 7.23
C LEU A 501 -2.27 -50.55 8.64
N LYS A 502 -0.99 -50.22 8.76
CA LYS A 502 -0.31 -50.00 10.05
C LYS A 502 0.62 -48.80 9.99
N ARG A 503 0.85 -48.16 11.13
CA ARG A 503 1.91 -47.14 11.30
C ARG A 503 3.31 -47.73 11.14
N GLY A 504 4.29 -46.89 10.86
CA GLY A 504 5.69 -47.26 10.64
C GLY A 504 6.15 -46.99 9.21
N PHE A 505 7.19 -47.69 8.77
CA PHE A 505 7.75 -47.50 7.43
C PHE A 505 6.89 -48.19 6.35
N ILE A 506 6.47 -47.42 5.34
CA ILE A 506 5.69 -47.87 4.19
C ILE A 506 6.50 -47.63 2.92
N ASN A 507 6.88 -48.72 2.25
CA ASN A 507 7.60 -48.64 0.98
C ASN A 507 6.69 -48.14 -0.17
N TYR A 508 5.44 -48.62 -0.23
CA TYR A 508 4.45 -48.16 -1.19
C TYR A 508 3.04 -48.43 -0.68
N TRP A 509 2.15 -47.45 -0.81
CA TRP A 509 0.71 -47.61 -0.60
C TRP A 509 -0.07 -46.56 -1.39
N ASN A 510 -1.17 -46.94 -2.04
CA ASN A 510 -2.08 -46.04 -2.74
C ASN A 510 -3.52 -46.28 -2.27
N PHE A 511 -4.23 -45.22 -1.89
CA PHE A 511 -5.56 -45.35 -1.31
C PHE A 511 -6.59 -45.96 -2.26
N LEU A 512 -6.58 -45.58 -3.55
CA LEU A 512 -7.53 -46.11 -4.52
C LEU A 512 -7.25 -47.58 -4.86
N GLN A 513 -5.98 -47.93 -5.03
CA GLN A 513 -5.56 -49.28 -5.40
C GLN A 513 -5.60 -50.24 -4.21
N ASN A 514 -4.92 -49.91 -3.11
CA ASN A 514 -4.81 -50.79 -1.95
C ASN A 514 -6.06 -50.77 -1.07
N GLY A 515 -6.81 -49.66 -1.05
CA GLY A 515 -8.13 -49.59 -0.41
C GLY A 515 -9.26 -50.16 -1.25
N SER A 516 -8.96 -50.68 -2.45
CA SER A 516 -9.93 -51.25 -3.40
C SER A 516 -11.16 -50.36 -3.58
N ILE A 517 -10.93 -49.06 -3.80
CA ILE A 517 -11.98 -48.04 -3.79
C ILE A 517 -12.80 -48.12 -5.09
N GLU A 518 -14.12 -48.24 -4.94
CA GLU A 518 -15.09 -48.15 -6.03
C GLU A 518 -16.14 -47.07 -5.70
N ILE A 519 -16.36 -46.10 -6.60
CA ILE A 519 -17.39 -45.07 -6.42
C ILE A 519 -18.77 -45.65 -6.79
N ILE A 520 -19.67 -45.75 -5.81
CA ILE A 520 -21.00 -46.40 -5.96
C ILE A 520 -22.17 -45.42 -5.93
N GLU A 521 -21.91 -44.13 -5.71
CA GLU A 521 -22.90 -43.06 -5.84
C GLU A 521 -22.54 -42.07 -6.96
N ARG A 522 -23.55 -41.53 -7.65
CA ARG A 522 -23.37 -40.54 -8.73
C ARG A 522 -22.56 -39.30 -8.32
N ILE A 523 -22.60 -38.95 -7.03
CA ILE A 523 -21.90 -37.81 -6.43
C ILE A 523 -20.89 -38.25 -5.37
N GLY A 524 -20.48 -39.53 -5.40
CA GLY A 524 -19.43 -40.06 -4.53
C GLY A 524 -18.05 -39.60 -4.96
N TYR A 525 -17.09 -39.67 -4.05
CA TYR A 525 -15.71 -39.25 -4.27
C TYR A 525 -14.74 -39.98 -3.33
N ALA A 526 -13.49 -40.05 -3.73
CA ALA A 526 -12.37 -40.47 -2.90
C ALA A 526 -11.06 -39.82 -3.40
N PRO A 527 -10.20 -39.31 -2.50
CA PRO A 527 -8.92 -38.74 -2.89
C PRO A 527 -7.98 -39.83 -3.44
N ASN A 528 -7.08 -39.45 -4.35
CA ASN A 528 -6.00 -40.32 -4.81
C ASN A 528 -4.73 -40.01 -4.03
N VAL A 529 -4.44 -40.79 -2.99
CA VAL A 529 -3.23 -40.60 -2.18
C VAL A 529 -2.25 -41.72 -2.43
N THR A 530 -1.02 -41.38 -2.82
CA THR A 530 0.10 -42.30 -2.99
C THR A 530 1.21 -41.96 -2.00
N LEU A 531 1.60 -42.94 -1.20
CA LEU A 531 2.70 -42.91 -0.26
C LEU A 531 3.82 -43.81 -0.78
N TYR A 532 5.06 -43.32 -0.77
CA TYR A 532 6.22 -44.09 -1.22
C TYR A 532 7.44 -43.79 -0.34
N GLN A 533 8.05 -44.83 0.21
CA GLN A 533 9.21 -44.72 1.11
C GLN A 533 8.99 -43.67 2.22
N ILE A 534 7.93 -43.86 3.02
CA ILE A 534 7.52 -42.91 4.05
C ILE A 534 7.55 -43.57 5.43
N GLU A 535 7.91 -42.82 6.46
CA GLU A 535 7.59 -43.15 7.84
C GLU A 535 6.30 -42.44 8.26
N ILE A 536 5.28 -43.19 8.69
CA ILE A 536 3.97 -42.62 9.08
C ILE A 536 3.57 -42.97 10.51
N GLY A 537 3.09 -41.99 11.29
CA GLY A 537 2.68 -42.16 12.68
C GLY A 537 1.26 -42.73 12.88
N GLY A 538 0.33 -42.46 11.96
CA GLY A 538 -1.01 -43.04 11.99
C GLY A 538 -1.95 -42.57 10.87
N PHE A 539 -3.16 -43.13 10.85
CA PHE A 539 -4.17 -42.91 9.83
C PHE A 539 -5.51 -42.52 10.44
N ASP A 540 -6.13 -41.48 9.87
CA ASP A 540 -7.44 -40.96 10.23
C ASP A 540 -8.37 -41.12 9.03
N LEU A 541 -9.37 -41.99 9.13
CA LEU A 541 -10.23 -42.33 8.00
C LEU A 541 -11.65 -41.88 8.26
N SER A 542 -12.31 -41.32 7.25
CA SER A 542 -13.71 -40.93 7.33
C SER A 542 -14.49 -41.35 6.09
N PHE A 543 -15.57 -42.10 6.30
CA PHE A 543 -16.46 -42.56 5.26
C PHE A 543 -17.88 -42.02 5.48
N SER A 544 -18.48 -41.51 4.41
CA SER A 544 -19.81 -40.89 4.47
C SER A 544 -20.70 -41.28 3.27
N GLY A 545 -21.95 -40.81 3.23
CA GLY A 545 -22.89 -41.16 2.18
C GLY A 545 -23.38 -42.60 2.32
N LYS A 546 -23.66 -43.30 1.21
CA LYS A 546 -23.99 -44.74 1.21
C LYS A 546 -22.74 -45.62 1.05
N SER A 547 -21.70 -45.37 1.84
CA SER A 547 -20.46 -46.13 1.73
C SER A 547 -20.60 -47.55 2.29
N LYS A 548 -19.82 -48.50 1.75
CA LYS A 548 -19.70 -49.87 2.23
C LYS A 548 -18.22 -50.17 2.46
N VAL A 549 -17.82 -50.38 3.70
CA VAL A 549 -16.41 -50.39 4.09
C VAL A 549 -16.10 -51.69 4.84
N LEU A 550 -15.06 -52.39 4.41
CA LEU A 550 -14.42 -53.47 5.15
C LEU A 550 -13.08 -52.97 5.69
N ILE A 551 -12.85 -53.07 6.99
CA ILE A 551 -11.56 -52.78 7.64
C ILE A 551 -11.12 -54.03 8.40
N GLN A 552 -9.95 -54.56 8.04
CA GLN A 552 -9.42 -55.78 8.61
C GLN A 552 -7.92 -55.65 8.93
N ASP A 553 -7.50 -56.14 10.10
CA ASP A 553 -6.08 -56.19 10.50
C ASP A 553 -5.35 -54.83 10.46
N CYS A 554 -6.09 -53.74 10.67
CA CYS A 554 -5.60 -52.37 10.60
C CYS A 554 -5.30 -51.78 11.98
N LEU A 555 -4.39 -50.80 12.03
CA LEU A 555 -4.12 -49.94 13.17
C LEU A 555 -4.38 -48.48 12.74
N LEU A 556 -5.48 -47.91 13.19
CA LEU A 556 -5.90 -46.55 12.87
C LEU A 556 -5.93 -45.70 14.14
N ASN A 557 -5.79 -44.39 13.96
CA ASN A 557 -5.98 -43.44 15.04
C ASN A 557 -7.48 -43.13 15.15
N HIS A 558 -8.03 -42.45 14.13
CA HIS A 558 -9.41 -42.00 14.12
C HIS A 558 -10.23 -42.66 13.01
N LEU A 559 -11.48 -43.05 13.31
CA LEU A 559 -12.40 -43.61 12.31
C LEU A 559 -13.79 -42.94 12.35
N GLY A 560 -14.14 -42.18 11.31
CA GLY A 560 -15.44 -41.54 11.15
C GLY A 560 -16.38 -42.32 10.21
N ILE A 561 -17.56 -42.68 10.69
CA ILE A 561 -18.61 -43.40 9.95
C ILE A 561 -19.90 -42.59 9.96
N LEU A 562 -20.23 -41.99 8.81
CA LEU A 562 -21.22 -40.91 8.72
C LEU A 562 -22.33 -41.25 7.72
N GLY A 563 -23.50 -40.65 7.91
CA GLY A 563 -24.57 -40.65 6.91
C GLY A 563 -25.35 -41.97 6.84
N ARG A 564 -25.08 -42.82 5.85
CA ARG A 564 -25.71 -44.14 5.66
C ARG A 564 -24.66 -45.18 5.33
N THR A 565 -23.57 -45.16 6.09
CA THR A 565 -22.39 -46.00 5.83
C THR A 565 -22.55 -47.35 6.51
N GLU A 566 -22.20 -48.42 5.81
CA GLU A 566 -22.08 -49.78 6.34
C GLU A 566 -20.60 -50.10 6.56
N LEU A 567 -20.19 -50.40 7.79
CA LEU A 567 -18.83 -50.80 8.15
C LEU A 567 -18.81 -52.23 8.67
N ASN A 568 -17.94 -53.07 8.12
CA ASN A 568 -17.50 -54.33 8.71
C ASN A 568 -16.07 -54.14 9.23
N LEU A 569 -15.89 -54.18 10.54
CA LEU A 569 -14.60 -54.03 11.21
C LEU A 569 -14.21 -55.37 11.83
N THR A 570 -13.01 -55.88 11.54
CA THR A 570 -12.54 -57.19 12.06
C THR A 570 -11.07 -57.09 12.46
N SER A 571 -10.71 -57.65 13.61
CA SER A 571 -9.30 -57.80 14.06
C SER A 571 -8.45 -56.52 13.95
N SER A 572 -9.03 -55.35 14.15
CA SER A 572 -8.38 -54.04 13.98
C SER A 572 -8.35 -53.24 15.29
N GLU A 573 -7.32 -52.41 15.44
CA GLU A 573 -7.09 -51.51 16.58
C GLU A 573 -7.38 -50.05 16.18
N LEU A 574 -8.14 -49.34 17.01
CA LEU A 574 -8.53 -47.93 16.82
C LEU A 574 -8.26 -47.16 18.10
N LEU A 575 -7.92 -45.87 18.01
CA LEU A 575 -7.91 -44.97 19.19
C LEU A 575 -9.32 -44.44 19.46
N ASP A 576 -10.05 -44.03 18.42
CA ASP A 576 -11.47 -43.72 18.54
C ASP A 576 -12.27 -44.07 17.27
N ILE A 577 -13.59 -44.09 17.45
CA ILE A 577 -14.55 -44.21 16.37
C ILE A 577 -15.74 -43.27 16.59
N TYR A 578 -16.03 -42.48 15.56
CA TYR A 578 -17.19 -41.59 15.51
C TYR A 578 -18.25 -42.15 14.56
N ILE A 579 -19.49 -42.31 15.03
CA ILE A 579 -20.61 -42.84 14.24
C ILE A 579 -21.76 -41.85 14.24
N SER A 580 -22.30 -41.51 13.07
CA SER A 580 -23.49 -40.67 12.95
C SER A 580 -24.39 -41.04 11.78
N GLY A 581 -25.62 -40.51 11.79
CA GLY A 581 -26.63 -40.78 10.78
C GLY A 581 -27.27 -42.16 10.92
N ALA A 582 -27.80 -42.68 9.82
CA ALA A 582 -28.35 -44.03 9.72
C ALA A 582 -27.27 -45.04 9.28
N SER A 583 -26.11 -44.98 9.93
CA SER A 583 -24.96 -45.85 9.66
C SER A 583 -25.07 -47.18 10.44
N LYS A 584 -24.52 -48.25 9.87
CA LYS A 584 -24.49 -49.60 10.44
C LYS A 584 -23.05 -50.07 10.57
N VAL A 585 -22.63 -50.43 11.76
CA VAL A 585 -21.28 -50.97 12.04
C VAL A 585 -21.42 -52.38 12.59
N ILE A 586 -20.74 -53.34 11.98
CA ILE A 586 -20.56 -54.70 12.47
C ILE A 586 -19.09 -54.83 12.87
N TRP A 587 -18.80 -54.85 14.17
CA TRP A 587 -17.47 -55.02 14.70
C TRP A 587 -17.28 -56.45 15.21
N LYS A 588 -16.57 -57.27 14.44
CA LYS A 588 -16.25 -58.66 14.77
C LYS A 588 -14.97 -58.71 15.58
N GLU A 589 -15.05 -59.37 16.73
CA GLU A 589 -13.95 -59.49 17.71
C GLU A 589 -13.40 -58.12 18.15
N PRO A 590 -14.22 -57.27 18.81
CA PRO A 590 -13.75 -55.98 19.30
C PRO A 590 -12.55 -56.12 20.23
N LYS A 591 -11.48 -55.41 19.90
CA LYS A 591 -10.27 -55.28 20.70
C LYS A 591 -10.17 -53.85 21.20
N ILE A 592 -10.31 -53.64 22.50
CA ILE A 592 -10.19 -52.31 23.13
C ILE A 592 -8.92 -52.29 23.96
N ARG A 593 -8.05 -51.30 23.70
CA ARG A 593 -6.82 -51.08 24.46
C ARG A 593 -6.99 -49.87 25.37
N VAL A 594 -6.75 -50.07 26.66
CA VAL A 594 -6.80 -49.04 27.70
C VAL A 594 -5.38 -48.69 28.11
N THR A 595 -5.04 -47.42 27.96
CA THR A 595 -3.73 -46.86 28.30
C THR A 595 -3.85 -45.64 29.21
N ASP A 596 -2.75 -45.27 29.88
CA ASP A 596 -2.65 -44.01 30.62
C ASP A 596 -2.33 -42.82 29.68
N GLN A 597 -2.23 -41.62 30.25
CA GLN A 597 -1.87 -40.38 29.54
C GLN A 597 -0.51 -40.41 28.82
N ASN A 598 0.36 -41.37 29.12
CA ASN A 598 1.68 -41.57 28.51
C ASN A 598 1.70 -42.79 27.58
N ASN A 599 0.53 -43.34 27.22
CA ASN A 599 0.36 -44.54 26.39
C ASN A 599 0.85 -45.86 27.03
N ASN A 600 1.01 -45.91 28.36
CA ASN A 600 1.33 -47.17 29.06
C ASN A 600 0.06 -48.01 29.25
N PRO A 601 0.10 -49.34 29.06
CA PRO A 601 -1.09 -50.20 29.22
C PRO A 601 -1.59 -50.26 30.67
N ILE A 602 -2.91 -50.17 30.89
CA ILE A 602 -3.54 -50.30 32.20
C ILE A 602 -4.30 -51.62 32.32
N SER A 603 -3.79 -52.52 33.16
CA SER A 603 -4.39 -53.83 33.44
C SER A 603 -5.48 -53.77 34.53
N GLY A 604 -6.49 -54.65 34.45
CA GLY A 604 -7.53 -54.77 35.47
C GLY A 604 -8.71 -53.79 35.36
N VAL A 605 -8.81 -53.02 34.27
CA VAL A 605 -9.90 -52.07 34.03
C VAL A 605 -11.11 -52.81 33.52
N ASN A 606 -12.27 -52.62 34.17
CA ASN A 606 -13.55 -53.15 33.69
C ASN A 606 -14.11 -52.23 32.60
N VAL A 607 -14.12 -52.72 31.36
CA VAL A 607 -14.63 -52.02 30.18
C VAL A 607 -16.01 -52.57 29.86
N THR A 608 -17.01 -51.70 29.86
CA THR A 608 -18.40 -52.04 29.52
C THR A 608 -18.83 -51.29 28.27
N ILE A 609 -19.31 -52.02 27.27
CA ILE A 609 -19.99 -51.45 26.10
C ILE A 609 -21.47 -51.36 26.43
N MET A 610 -22.10 -50.21 26.22
CA MET A 610 -23.53 -49.99 26.46
C MET A 610 -24.25 -49.55 25.18
N ASN A 611 -25.55 -49.85 25.05
CA ASN A 611 -26.40 -49.32 23.99
C ASN A 611 -26.94 -47.90 24.32
N GLU A 612 -27.68 -47.31 23.38
CA GLU A 612 -28.30 -45.97 23.50
C GLU A 612 -29.25 -45.79 24.71
N ASN A 613 -29.69 -46.89 25.33
CA ASN A 613 -30.56 -46.88 26.51
C ASN A 613 -29.79 -47.13 27.83
N GLY A 614 -28.45 -47.11 27.79
CA GLY A 614 -27.59 -47.38 28.95
C GLY A 614 -27.53 -48.86 29.37
N THR A 615 -27.99 -49.77 28.52
CA THR A 615 -27.93 -51.22 28.79
C THR A 615 -26.56 -51.76 28.40
N VAL A 616 -25.88 -52.45 29.32
CA VAL A 616 -24.60 -53.12 29.02
C VAL A 616 -24.83 -54.22 27.98
N ILE A 617 -24.19 -54.09 26.83
CA ILE A 617 -24.22 -55.04 25.72
C ILE A 617 -23.00 -55.97 25.72
N ALA A 618 -21.89 -55.55 26.33
CA ALA A 618 -20.72 -56.41 26.58
C ALA A 618 -19.88 -55.85 27.73
N SER A 619 -19.19 -56.71 28.48
CA SER A 619 -18.25 -56.27 29.52
C SER A 619 -17.03 -57.19 29.58
N GLY A 620 -15.85 -56.63 29.82
CA GLY A 620 -14.62 -57.40 29.98
C GLY A 620 -13.55 -56.63 30.76
N VAL A 621 -12.54 -57.35 31.24
CA VAL A 621 -11.45 -56.77 32.05
C VAL A 621 -10.17 -56.77 31.24
N THR A 622 -9.40 -55.69 31.29
CA THR A 622 -8.15 -55.57 30.55
C THR A 622 -7.05 -56.51 31.07
N ASP A 623 -6.33 -57.13 30.14
CA ASP A 623 -5.18 -58.01 30.38
C ASP A 623 -3.90 -57.22 30.79
N ALA A 624 -2.76 -57.90 30.91
CA ALA A 624 -1.48 -57.27 31.26
C ALA A 624 -0.98 -56.25 30.23
N ASN A 625 -1.48 -56.32 28.99
CA ASN A 625 -1.20 -55.37 27.91
C ASN A 625 -2.25 -54.25 27.84
N GLY A 626 -3.08 -54.12 28.88
CA GLY A 626 -4.16 -53.14 28.94
C GLY A 626 -5.26 -53.41 27.92
N THR A 627 -5.36 -54.63 27.37
CA THR A 627 -6.29 -54.94 26.29
C THR A 627 -7.44 -55.81 26.79
N VAL A 628 -8.66 -55.50 26.39
CA VAL A 628 -9.83 -56.37 26.58
C VAL A 628 -10.31 -56.85 25.20
N TYR A 629 -10.66 -58.14 25.15
CA TYR A 629 -11.23 -58.80 23.98
C TYR A 629 -12.70 -59.10 24.27
N PHE A 630 -13.57 -58.79 23.32
CA PHE A 630 -14.97 -59.16 23.40
C PHE A 630 -15.25 -60.30 22.42
N ASP A 631 -15.71 -61.43 22.96
CA ASP A 631 -16.11 -62.57 22.14
C ASP A 631 -17.43 -62.26 21.42
N GLY A 632 -17.45 -62.40 20.09
CA GLY A 632 -18.65 -62.23 19.25
C GLY A 632 -18.59 -61.02 18.31
N SER A 633 -19.72 -60.75 17.66
CA SER A 633 -19.88 -59.59 16.76
C SER A 633 -20.76 -58.54 17.44
N LEU A 634 -20.25 -57.32 17.56
CA LEU A 634 -21.00 -56.17 18.01
C LEU A 634 -21.69 -55.52 16.80
N GLU A 635 -23.01 -55.54 16.75
CA GLU A 635 -23.78 -54.79 15.74
C GLU A 635 -24.25 -53.46 16.35
N ILE A 636 -23.69 -52.35 15.85
CA ILE A 636 -24.13 -51.00 16.18
C ILE A 636 -24.95 -50.48 15.00
N VAL A 637 -26.24 -50.23 15.22
CA VAL A 637 -27.11 -49.57 14.24
C VAL A 637 -27.50 -48.21 14.80
N ALA A 638 -26.87 -47.15 14.31
CA ALA A 638 -27.29 -45.79 14.65
C ALA A 638 -28.62 -45.50 13.94
N LYS A 639 -29.71 -45.29 14.69
CA LYS A 639 -31.03 -44.93 14.14
C LYS A 639 -31.39 -43.51 14.56
N ASN A 640 -31.34 -42.56 13.63
CA ASN A 640 -31.68 -41.15 13.88
C ASN A 640 -30.88 -40.51 15.05
N ALA A 641 -29.66 -40.97 15.31
CA ALA A 641 -28.80 -40.41 16.35
C ALA A 641 -28.10 -39.15 15.81
N PRO A 642 -28.24 -37.98 16.47
CA PRO A 642 -27.52 -36.77 16.06
C PRO A 642 -26.00 -36.88 16.28
N PHE A 643 -25.55 -37.79 17.17
CA PHE A 643 -24.15 -37.95 17.55
C PHE A 643 -23.96 -39.26 18.34
N LEU A 644 -23.01 -40.13 17.96
CA LEU A 644 -22.51 -41.25 18.77
C LEU A 644 -20.99 -41.32 18.64
N GLU A 645 -20.28 -40.77 19.62
CA GLU A 645 -18.84 -40.92 19.76
C GLU A 645 -18.56 -42.08 20.71
N ILE A 646 -17.77 -43.06 20.24
CA ILE A 646 -17.26 -44.14 21.08
C ILE A 646 -15.79 -43.80 21.29
N GLU A 647 -15.55 -42.98 22.32
CA GLU A 647 -14.21 -42.74 22.81
C GLU A 647 -13.73 -44.01 23.52
N LEU A 648 -12.65 -44.62 23.03
CA LEU A 648 -12.06 -45.80 23.64
C LEU A 648 -11.05 -45.34 24.71
N SER A 649 -11.51 -44.68 25.78
CA SER A 649 -10.65 -44.28 26.91
C SER A 649 -11.40 -44.38 28.25
N TYR A 650 -10.72 -44.81 29.34
CA TYR A 650 -11.29 -44.80 30.70
C TYR A 650 -10.56 -43.81 31.62
N ASN A 651 -11.34 -42.84 32.13
CA ASN A 651 -11.22 -42.02 33.34
C ASN A 651 -9.82 -41.66 33.87
N GLY A 652 -9.35 -40.49 33.44
CA GLY A 652 -8.31 -39.73 34.12
C GLY A 652 -8.07 -38.35 33.49
N LYS A 653 -9.08 -37.47 33.54
CA LYS A 653 -8.97 -35.98 33.41
C LYS A 653 -7.94 -35.45 32.40
N VAL A 654 -8.33 -35.21 31.14
CA VAL A 654 -7.64 -34.23 30.27
C VAL A 654 -8.49 -32.96 30.25
N SER A 655 -7.92 -31.89 30.81
CA SER A 655 -8.46 -30.53 30.74
C SER A 655 -7.77 -29.79 29.59
N TYR A 656 -8.52 -28.98 28.86
CA TYR A 656 -8.15 -27.57 28.72
C TYR A 656 -9.41 -26.70 28.94
N THR A 657 -9.43 -26.04 30.12
CA THR A 657 -10.17 -24.82 30.55
C THR A 657 -11.71 -24.80 30.42
N ASP A 658 -12.57 -24.62 31.44
CA ASP A 658 -12.48 -23.99 32.77
C ASP A 658 -13.57 -24.54 33.73
N ILE A 659 -13.21 -24.67 35.01
CA ILE A 659 -14.00 -24.53 36.25
C ILE A 659 -15.40 -25.21 36.34
N PHE A 660 -15.51 -26.30 37.12
CA PHE A 660 -16.26 -26.38 38.39
C PHE A 660 -16.02 -27.74 39.08
N GLU A 661 -15.88 -27.69 40.40
CA GLU A 661 -15.57 -28.81 41.29
C GLU A 661 -16.74 -29.77 41.51
N GLY A 662 -16.38 -31.04 41.75
CA GLY A 662 -17.02 -31.97 42.67
C GLY A 662 -18.54 -32.19 42.54
N LEU A 663 -18.92 -33.31 41.93
CA LEU A 663 -20.10 -34.12 42.30
C LEU A 663 -20.10 -35.42 41.48
N SER A 664 -20.36 -36.55 42.14
CA SER A 664 -20.68 -37.82 41.51
C SER A 664 -21.95 -37.67 40.67
N GLY A 665 -21.85 -37.80 39.34
CA GLY A 665 -22.94 -37.54 38.41
C GLY A 665 -23.04 -38.59 37.30
N HIS A 666 -24.16 -39.29 37.28
CA HIS A 666 -24.60 -40.14 36.17
C HIS A 666 -24.68 -39.34 34.87
N ILE A 667 -24.22 -39.90 33.74
CA ILE A 667 -24.56 -39.37 32.41
C ILE A 667 -26.02 -39.75 32.14
N VAL A 668 -26.91 -38.82 32.47
CA VAL A 668 -28.25 -38.76 31.90
C VAL A 668 -28.11 -38.14 30.51
N LEU A 669 -28.56 -38.84 29.47
CA LEU A 669 -28.78 -38.26 28.15
C LEU A 669 -29.83 -37.14 28.29
N SER A 670 -29.39 -35.90 28.50
CA SER A 670 -30.28 -34.75 28.43
C SER A 670 -30.61 -34.50 26.96
N ARG A 671 -31.87 -34.73 26.62
CA ARG A 671 -32.50 -34.33 25.38
C ARG A 671 -32.44 -32.81 25.25
N GLU A 672 -31.39 -32.25 24.66
CA GLU A 672 -31.48 -30.90 24.11
C GLU A 672 -32.44 -30.97 22.92
N ARG A 673 -33.70 -30.63 23.17
CA ARG A 673 -34.63 -30.26 22.11
C ARG A 673 -34.08 -29.00 21.47
N TRP A 674 -33.24 -29.14 20.45
CA TRP A 674 -33.12 -28.10 19.44
C TRP A 674 -34.53 -27.82 18.93
N GLN A 675 -34.98 -26.59 19.16
CA GLN A 675 -36.37 -26.14 19.09
C GLN A 675 -36.81 -25.97 17.63
N PHE A 676 -36.74 -27.05 16.85
CA PHE A 676 -37.24 -27.09 15.48
C PHE A 676 -38.72 -26.70 15.41
N TRP A 677 -39.49 -26.99 16.47
CA TRP A 677 -40.88 -26.57 16.60
C TRP A 677 -41.05 -25.06 16.81
N GLN A 678 -40.12 -24.36 17.48
CA GLN A 678 -40.23 -22.90 17.61
C GLN A 678 -39.84 -22.19 16.32
N LEU A 679 -38.82 -22.67 15.60
CA LEU A 679 -38.50 -22.17 14.26
C LEU A 679 -39.62 -22.47 13.25
N LEU A 680 -40.25 -23.65 13.33
CA LEU A 680 -41.42 -23.99 12.50
C LEU A 680 -42.64 -23.13 12.87
N ILE A 681 -42.89 -22.85 14.16
CA ILE A 681 -43.96 -21.94 14.61
C ILE A 681 -43.67 -20.49 14.18
N VAL A 682 -42.42 -20.03 14.24
CA VAL A 682 -42.02 -18.70 13.76
C VAL A 682 -42.13 -18.60 12.25
N LEU A 683 -41.78 -19.66 11.50
CA LEU A 683 -41.94 -19.71 10.05
C LEU A 683 -43.42 -19.73 9.65
N ILE A 684 -44.24 -20.54 10.34
CA ILE A 684 -45.70 -20.60 10.13
C ILE A 684 -46.36 -19.27 10.53
N ALA A 685 -45.92 -18.63 11.62
CA ALA A 685 -46.39 -17.32 12.05
C ALA A 685 -45.97 -16.21 11.07
N ALA A 686 -44.74 -16.25 10.54
CA ALA A 686 -44.27 -15.31 9.53
C ALA A 686 -45.05 -15.44 8.21
N VAL A 687 -45.36 -16.67 7.79
CA VAL A 687 -46.21 -16.97 6.63
C VAL A 687 -47.66 -16.54 6.88
N LEU A 688 -48.21 -16.77 8.08
CA LEU A 688 -49.56 -16.29 8.45
C LEU A 688 -49.63 -14.76 8.52
N VAL A 689 -48.60 -14.08 9.05
CA VAL A 689 -48.53 -12.60 9.11
C VAL A 689 -48.39 -12.01 7.71
N THR A 690 -47.65 -12.64 6.80
CA THR A 690 -47.59 -12.20 5.39
C THR A 690 -48.91 -12.46 4.66
N ILE A 691 -49.57 -13.60 4.88
CA ILE A 691 -50.89 -13.90 4.29
C ILE A 691 -51.95 -12.93 4.84
N ILE A 692 -51.97 -12.66 6.15
CA ILE A 692 -52.86 -11.66 6.77
C ILE A 692 -52.52 -10.25 6.25
N GLY A 693 -51.24 -9.91 6.07
CA GLY A 693 -50.79 -8.66 5.46
C GLY A 693 -51.28 -8.49 4.02
N ILE A 694 -51.24 -9.56 3.21
CA ILE A 694 -51.74 -9.58 1.83
C ILE A 694 -53.28 -9.48 1.80
N ILE A 695 -53.98 -10.13 2.73
CA ILE A 695 -55.44 -10.06 2.86
C ILE A 695 -55.89 -8.66 3.34
N VAL A 696 -55.19 -8.06 4.30
CA VAL A 696 -55.44 -6.69 4.79
C VAL A 696 -55.09 -5.65 3.72
N TYR A 697 -54.03 -5.85 2.95
CA TYR A 697 -53.69 -5.01 1.79
C TYR A 697 -54.74 -5.11 0.68
N LYS A 698 -55.22 -6.32 0.35
CA LYS A 698 -56.32 -6.53 -0.61
C LYS A 698 -57.66 -5.95 -0.10
N ARG A 699 -57.97 -6.04 1.20
CA ARG A 699 -59.18 -5.43 1.80
C ARG A 699 -59.08 -3.90 1.84
N ARG A 700 -57.93 -3.30 2.15
CA ARG A 700 -57.72 -1.85 2.09
C ARG A 700 -57.78 -1.30 0.66
N ARG A 701 -57.35 -2.07 -0.34
CA ARG A 701 -57.48 -1.69 -1.76
C ARG A 701 -58.92 -1.78 -2.27
N LYS A 702 -59.73 -2.74 -1.79
CA LYS A 702 -61.19 -2.77 -2.05
C LYS A 702 -61.94 -1.66 -1.31
N ALA A 703 -61.52 -1.27 -0.10
CA ALA A 703 -62.14 -0.16 0.64
C ALA A 703 -61.82 1.23 0.04
N LYS A 704 -60.70 1.38 -0.68
CA LYS A 704 -60.36 2.61 -1.44
C LYS A 704 -61.07 2.75 -2.80
N HIS A 705 -61.84 1.76 -3.22
CA HIS A 705 -62.69 1.81 -4.42
C HIS A 705 -64.20 1.92 -4.09
N LEU A 706 -64.54 2.17 -2.82
CA LEU A 706 -65.92 2.34 -2.32
C LEU A 706 -66.07 3.58 -1.42
N LYS A 707 -65.19 4.57 -1.60
CA LYS A 707 -65.40 5.96 -1.17
C LYS A 707 -65.06 6.89 -2.32
#